data_AF-A0A517U3L1-F1
#
_entry.id   AF-A0A517U3L1-F1
#
_cell.length_a   1.000
_cell.length_b   1.000
_cell.length_c   1.000
_cell.angle_alpha   90.00
_cell.angle_beta   90.00
_cell.angle_gamma   90.00
#
_symmetry.space_group_name_H-M   'P 1'
#
loop_
_entity.id
_entity.type
_entity.pdbx_description
1 polymer ?
#
loop_
_entity_poly.entity_id
_entity_poly.type
_entity_poly.pdbx_seq_one_letter_code
_entity_poly.pdbx_strand_id
1 'polypeptide(L)'
;MIRRVWFAPACLAVAGALGNAALAQTVVTWDGGNGEWSDLKWNGGQAPAAVMGNQNGGDGNLNVTIGGGSQVLFDSSSKSLRPRSSAGPSVFTITGGAKLTHNTPITGDPDGNWTTWDADLNLDNGTFERNWTAGGTAEAGGILMVGSWRSLQDQQITINTTNGGLLKNDGQVWFGADEEHAVGLKVSALINGGSWDLTGGTSHEAANNSHDVRADLAIWYGRQFGSGAGQDGSGDPKNEDYEINFQGPGSLTVDQGGIVVYRQNADGTWNQPDIDDNATPATRSTYEDLWNDGILKGKGMSGEIFFGDTSPRPFANYFTVTGTPGSADYKVTRKEGATVTWSGGDGNWDDAEWDTTGGASNQNSQTAFGRQNGSEGGHNIVISGAGVDVTYNRDSDFRLQNNNGFSSMTVKNGASLTLDTLLAEDGTWTRWVEDLTVDGGTFRRVKTGAGVGNGGAFILGGFAGEPGQEINIKVVNGGKIENDGQLWVGSAGGDDDYGIENTITVNNGTIDLTGGDSGNIDLLEGAFGAGVEPDMLFWYGRDGEGTALGEKHTINFTGSGSITVDHSGIWIGTMEPDFSITAVHASYEELWTRGILQANGKSGLTGDTFGTYFSVSGVFDADGAGPGTLGGENYKLTSLLSTGTAGDFDNDGDVDGADFLVWQRGGSPSPLSPADLATWKANFGASATVNVGAAVGAVPEPTALASAMVALCGLGLWRSRR
;
A
#
# COMPACT_ATOMS: atom_id res chain seq x y z
N MET A 1 -37.48 -14.89 65.32
CA MET A 1 -36.17 -14.32 65.68
C MET A 1 -35.11 -15.36 65.45
N ILE A 2 -34.19 -15.15 64.50
CA ILE A 2 -32.80 -15.63 64.46
C ILE A 2 -32.19 -15.16 63.13
N ARG A 3 -30.97 -14.64 63.22
CA ARG A 3 -30.19 -13.90 62.21
C ARG A 3 -29.89 -14.75 60.96
N ARG A 4 -29.89 -14.13 59.77
CA ARG A 4 -29.20 -14.63 58.58
C ARG A 4 -28.14 -13.63 58.14
N VAL A 5 -26.91 -14.14 58.10
CA VAL A 5 -25.70 -13.51 57.57
C VAL A 5 -25.82 -13.49 56.04
N TRP A 6 -25.61 -12.34 55.41
CA TRP A 6 -25.45 -12.22 53.97
C TRP A 6 -23.97 -12.14 53.63
N PHE A 7 -23.50 -13.08 52.83
CA PHE A 7 -22.22 -13.00 52.13
C PHE A 7 -22.35 -11.99 50.98
N ALA A 8 -21.41 -11.05 50.89
CA ALA A 8 -21.24 -10.19 49.72
C ALA A 8 -20.34 -10.91 48.69
N PRO A 9 -20.71 -10.98 47.41
CA PRO A 9 -19.75 -11.24 46.35
C PRO A 9 -19.09 -9.92 45.92
N ALA A 10 -17.77 -9.97 45.78
CA ALA A 10 -16.93 -8.89 45.29
C ALA A 10 -17.38 -8.40 43.91
N CYS A 11 -17.58 -7.09 43.76
CA CYS A 11 -17.59 -6.42 42.46
C CYS A 11 -16.15 -6.40 41.94
N LEU A 12 -15.86 -7.28 40.98
CA LEU A 12 -14.71 -7.17 40.09
C LEU A 12 -14.99 -5.99 39.15
N ALA A 13 -14.15 -4.96 39.21
CA ALA A 13 -14.25 -3.80 38.34
C ALA A 13 -14.03 -4.22 36.88
N VAL A 14 -15.05 -4.01 36.05
CA VAL A 14 -14.95 -4.05 34.59
C VAL A 14 -14.17 -2.80 34.17
N ALA A 15 -12.87 -2.97 33.94
CA ALA A 15 -12.06 -2.06 33.15
C ALA A 15 -11.60 -2.85 31.93
N GLY A 16 -12.26 -2.63 30.79
CA GLY A 16 -12.00 -3.32 29.54
C GLY A 16 -13.27 -3.36 28.70
N ALA A 17 -13.18 -2.88 27.46
CA ALA A 17 -14.27 -2.70 26.49
C ALA A 17 -15.17 -1.45 26.70
N LEU A 18 -14.56 -0.27 26.59
CA LEU A 18 -15.18 0.81 25.82
C LEU A 18 -14.35 0.94 24.55
N GLY A 19 -14.97 0.60 23.42
CA GLY A 19 -14.33 0.60 22.11
C GLY A 19 -13.76 1.98 21.76
N ASN A 20 -12.58 1.97 21.18
CA ASN A 20 -12.01 3.11 20.47
C ASN A 20 -12.93 3.42 19.28
N ALA A 21 -13.94 4.25 19.47
CA ALA A 21 -14.42 5.06 18.36
C ALA A 21 -13.24 5.96 17.98
N ALA A 22 -12.61 5.69 16.82
CA ALA A 22 -11.60 6.57 16.27
C ALA A 22 -12.25 7.95 16.11
N LEU A 23 -11.87 8.90 16.96
CA LEU A 23 -12.27 10.28 16.77
C LEU A 23 -11.66 10.75 15.46
N ALA A 24 -12.47 11.35 14.58
CA ALA A 24 -11.95 11.95 13.36
C ALA A 24 -10.88 12.99 13.72
N GLN A 25 -9.72 12.91 13.05
CA GLN A 25 -8.65 13.87 13.22
C GLN A 25 -9.13 15.30 12.89
N THR A 26 -8.54 16.28 13.55
CA THR A 26 -8.83 17.69 13.26
C THR A 26 -8.18 18.06 11.93
N VAL A 27 -9.00 18.45 10.95
CA VAL A 27 -8.50 18.90 9.64
C VAL A 27 -7.95 20.32 9.74
N VAL A 28 -6.71 20.50 9.27
CA VAL A 28 -6.02 21.79 9.25
C VAL A 28 -5.46 22.02 7.85
N THR A 29 -5.94 23.04 7.15
CA THR A 29 -5.57 23.30 5.76
C THR A 29 -4.97 24.68 5.61
N TRP A 30 -3.91 24.78 4.81
CA TRP A 30 -3.38 26.05 4.36
C TRP A 30 -4.28 26.67 3.29
N ASP A 31 -4.71 27.91 3.49
CA ASP A 31 -5.70 28.60 2.64
C ASP A 31 -5.18 28.98 1.24
N GLY A 32 -3.89 28.73 0.98
CA GLY A 32 -3.27 28.90 -0.33
C GLY A 32 -2.34 30.11 -0.47
N GLY A 33 -1.56 30.09 -1.55
CA GLY A 33 -0.56 31.11 -1.86
C GLY A 33 0.64 31.08 -0.91
N ASN A 34 1.64 31.93 -1.19
CA ASN A 34 2.88 31.91 -0.43
C ASN A 34 2.74 32.66 0.90
N GLY A 35 3.48 32.26 1.93
CA GLY A 35 3.44 32.93 3.22
C GLY A 35 4.36 32.31 4.27
N GLU A 36 4.40 32.93 5.43
CA GLU A 36 5.06 32.36 6.60
C GLU A 36 4.08 31.45 7.35
N TRP A 37 4.59 30.40 7.96
CA TRP A 37 3.81 29.47 8.77
C TRP A 37 2.95 30.19 9.81
N SER A 38 3.46 31.27 10.40
CA SER A 38 2.77 32.10 11.41
C SER A 38 1.65 32.98 10.85
N ASP A 39 1.51 33.09 9.53
CA ASP A 39 0.47 33.92 8.93
C ASP A 39 -0.93 33.41 9.28
N LEU A 40 -1.89 34.34 9.21
CA LEU A 40 -3.32 34.07 9.33
C LEU A 40 -3.85 33.43 8.04
N LYS A 41 -3.42 32.20 7.77
CA LYS A 41 -3.68 31.46 6.53
C LYS A 41 -4.04 29.99 6.77
N TRP A 42 -4.50 29.67 7.96
CA TRP A 42 -4.97 28.33 8.30
C TRP A 42 -6.49 28.32 8.52
N ASN A 43 -7.21 27.35 7.96
CA ASN A 43 -8.65 27.16 8.15
C ASN A 43 -9.47 28.46 8.07
N GLY A 44 -9.34 29.20 6.96
CA GLY A 44 -10.09 30.42 6.70
C GLY A 44 -9.57 31.65 7.44
N GLY A 45 -8.24 31.79 7.55
CA GLY A 45 -7.59 32.98 8.06
C GLY A 45 -7.22 32.96 9.54
N GLN A 46 -6.99 31.78 10.12
CA GLN A 46 -6.60 31.59 11.51
C GLN A 46 -5.07 31.44 11.65
N ALA A 47 -4.56 31.70 12.86
CA ALA A 47 -3.17 31.46 13.21
C ALA A 47 -2.92 29.98 13.56
N PRO A 48 -1.69 29.45 13.40
CA PRO A 48 -1.36 28.07 13.77
C PRO A 48 -1.77 27.69 15.19
N ALA A 49 -1.55 28.58 16.17
CA ALA A 49 -1.89 28.30 17.56
C ALA A 49 -3.39 28.08 17.80
N ALA A 50 -4.26 28.65 16.96
CA ALA A 50 -5.71 28.46 17.06
C ALA A 50 -6.15 27.10 16.49
N VAL A 51 -5.50 26.65 15.41
CA VAL A 51 -5.90 25.42 14.68
C VAL A 51 -5.14 24.18 15.12
N MET A 52 -3.89 24.33 15.59
CA MET A 52 -3.00 23.24 16.00
C MET A 52 -2.72 23.23 17.51
N GLY A 53 -3.22 24.23 18.25
CA GLY A 53 -2.99 24.39 19.70
C GLY A 53 -1.61 24.96 20.07
N ASN A 54 -0.66 25.01 19.14
CA ASN A 54 0.65 25.62 19.31
C ASN A 54 1.18 26.17 17.98
N GLN A 55 2.37 26.79 17.97
CA GLN A 55 2.97 27.35 16.74
C GLN A 55 3.90 26.38 16.01
N ASN A 56 4.01 25.14 16.47
CA ASN A 56 5.11 24.25 16.18
C ASN A 56 4.66 22.93 15.50
N GLY A 57 3.43 22.85 15.00
CA GLY A 57 2.91 21.64 14.32
C GLY A 57 1.96 20.78 15.17
N GLY A 58 1.61 21.22 16.38
CA GLY A 58 0.63 20.54 17.24
C GLY A 58 1.19 19.34 18.03
N ASP A 59 0.37 18.83 18.95
CA ASP A 59 0.75 17.76 19.88
C ASP A 59 0.08 16.40 19.57
N GLY A 60 -0.76 16.31 18.53
CA GLY A 60 -1.46 15.08 18.12
C GLY A 60 -2.88 15.31 17.56
N ASN A 61 -3.45 14.27 16.94
CA ASN A 61 -4.82 14.22 16.40
C ASN A 61 -5.11 15.26 15.29
N LEU A 62 -4.14 15.49 14.41
CA LEU A 62 -4.23 16.46 13.32
C LEU A 62 -4.11 15.78 11.94
N ASN A 63 -4.86 16.28 10.96
CA ASN A 63 -4.64 16.02 9.55
C ASN A 63 -4.35 17.36 8.86
N VAL A 64 -3.06 17.65 8.65
CA VAL A 64 -2.58 18.92 8.14
C VAL A 64 -2.31 18.82 6.65
N THR A 65 -2.82 19.75 5.85
CA THR A 65 -2.60 19.79 4.39
C THR A 65 -2.07 21.14 3.92
N ILE A 66 -0.98 21.12 3.16
CA ILE A 66 -0.44 22.26 2.40
C ILE A 66 -0.49 21.88 0.91
N GLY A 67 -1.28 22.62 0.13
CA GLY A 67 -1.53 22.29 -1.28
C GLY A 67 -1.50 23.50 -2.23
N GLY A 68 -1.94 23.26 -3.47
CA GLY A 68 -2.18 24.30 -4.47
C GLY A 68 -0.93 25.08 -4.89
N GLY A 69 0.24 24.44 -4.92
CA GLY A 69 1.51 25.08 -5.28
C GLY A 69 2.06 26.07 -4.24
N SER A 70 1.46 26.14 -3.05
CA SER A 70 1.81 27.12 -2.02
C SER A 70 3.25 26.98 -1.54
N GLN A 71 3.96 28.09 -1.38
CA GLN A 71 5.30 28.12 -0.78
C GLN A 71 5.20 28.65 0.66
N VAL A 72 5.30 27.74 1.62
CA VAL A 72 5.18 28.04 3.06
C VAL A 72 6.56 28.02 3.70
N LEU A 73 6.91 29.10 4.40
CA LEU A 73 8.16 29.21 5.14
C LEU A 73 7.92 29.02 6.64
N PHE A 74 8.55 28.03 7.25
CA PHE A 74 8.77 27.96 8.68
C PHE A 74 10.16 28.52 9.00
N ASP A 75 10.21 29.73 9.55
CA ASP A 75 11.45 30.29 10.09
C ASP A 75 11.63 29.83 11.54
N SER A 76 12.71 29.08 11.78
CA SER A 76 13.02 28.54 13.09
C SER A 76 13.79 29.51 13.99
N SER A 77 14.10 30.74 13.55
CA SER A 77 14.92 31.70 14.29
C SER A 77 14.53 31.92 15.77
N SER A 78 13.27 31.63 16.13
CA SER A 78 12.79 31.69 17.51
C SER A 78 12.05 30.43 18.01
N LYS A 79 11.99 29.34 17.23
CA LYS A 79 11.16 28.16 17.54
C LYS A 79 11.53 26.93 16.68
N SER A 80 11.40 25.73 17.26
CA SER A 80 11.53 24.46 16.52
C SER A 80 10.22 24.04 15.85
N LEU A 81 10.26 23.50 14.63
CA LEU A 81 9.15 22.72 14.07
C LEU A 81 9.15 21.33 14.71
N ARG A 82 8.04 20.95 15.35
CA ARG A 82 7.95 19.73 16.16
C ARG A 82 6.55 19.09 16.22
N PRO A 83 6.03 18.56 15.10
CA PRO A 83 4.77 17.82 15.13
C PRO A 83 4.89 16.56 15.99
N ARG A 84 3.85 16.27 16.79
CA ARG A 84 3.81 15.10 17.68
C ARG A 84 2.55 14.27 17.51
N SER A 85 2.58 13.09 18.14
CA SER A 85 1.45 12.14 18.20
C SER A 85 0.93 11.88 19.62
N SER A 86 1.32 12.69 20.62
CA SER A 86 0.96 12.48 22.03
C SER A 86 -0.54 12.59 22.35
N ALA A 87 -1.30 13.34 21.55
CA ALA A 87 -2.75 13.47 21.66
C ALA A 87 -3.53 12.59 20.66
N GLY A 88 -2.85 11.68 19.96
CA GLY A 88 -3.36 10.89 18.83
C GLY A 88 -2.48 11.10 17.58
N PRO A 89 -2.64 10.26 16.54
CA PRO A 89 -1.80 10.33 15.34
C PRO A 89 -1.94 11.69 14.65
N SER A 90 -0.83 12.18 14.09
CA SER A 90 -0.81 13.38 13.24
C SER A 90 -0.29 13.02 11.86
N VAL A 91 -0.93 13.55 10.83
CA VAL A 91 -0.52 13.38 9.42
C VAL A 91 -0.29 14.76 8.81
N PHE A 92 0.84 14.94 8.12
CA PHE A 92 1.16 16.13 7.36
C PHE A 92 1.25 15.79 5.89
N THR A 93 0.41 16.40 5.07
CA THR A 93 0.39 16.21 3.63
C THR A 93 0.83 17.50 2.94
N ILE A 94 1.89 17.42 2.14
CA ILE A 94 2.34 18.47 1.23
C ILE A 94 2.10 17.94 -0.18
N THR A 95 1.28 18.63 -0.96
CA THR A 95 0.80 18.10 -2.24
C THR A 95 0.66 19.16 -3.33
N GLY A 96 0.48 18.72 -4.59
CA GLY A 96 0.09 19.57 -5.70
C GLY A 96 1.10 20.69 -6.01
N GLY A 97 2.40 20.37 -5.97
CA GLY A 97 3.51 21.29 -6.18
C GLY A 97 3.80 22.23 -5.00
N ALA A 98 3.13 22.06 -3.86
CA ALA A 98 3.37 22.88 -2.68
C ALA A 98 4.73 22.56 -2.04
N LYS A 99 5.29 23.53 -1.34
CA LYS A 99 6.56 23.43 -0.64
C LYS A 99 6.44 23.95 0.78
N LEU A 100 6.86 23.14 1.76
CA LEU A 100 7.19 23.62 3.11
C LEU A 100 8.70 23.75 3.21
N THR A 101 9.17 24.99 3.34
CA THR A 101 10.57 25.29 3.60
C THR A 101 10.76 25.51 5.10
N HIS A 102 11.61 24.71 5.73
CA HIS A 102 12.04 24.90 7.11
C HIS A 102 13.44 25.51 7.12
N ASN A 103 13.54 26.81 7.41
CA ASN A 103 14.84 27.46 7.57
C ASN A 103 15.29 27.37 9.02
N THR A 104 16.48 26.83 9.23
CA THR A 104 17.10 26.70 10.56
C THR A 104 18.35 27.57 10.70
N PRO A 105 18.22 28.91 10.78
CA PRO A 105 19.37 29.80 10.96
C PRO A 105 19.94 29.67 12.38
N ILE A 106 21.27 29.82 12.52
CA ILE A 106 21.95 29.91 13.82
C ILE A 106 21.84 31.35 14.31
N THR A 107 20.67 31.72 14.83
CA THR A 107 20.45 33.00 15.51
C THR A 107 19.87 32.75 16.89
N GLY A 108 20.67 32.97 17.93
CA GLY A 108 20.20 32.98 19.33
C GLY A 108 20.37 31.68 20.12
N ASP A 109 20.49 30.53 19.45
CA ASP A 109 20.83 29.24 20.04
C ASP A 109 22.16 28.75 19.45
N PRO A 110 23.26 28.65 20.24
CA PRO A 110 24.54 28.10 19.78
C PRO A 110 24.40 26.68 19.23
N ASP A 111 23.46 25.92 19.78
CA ASP A 111 23.23 24.52 19.45
C ASP A 111 22.23 24.39 18.30
N GLY A 112 21.84 25.46 17.58
CA GLY A 112 20.89 25.40 16.47
C GLY A 112 19.47 24.91 16.84
N ASN A 113 18.48 25.24 16.01
CA ASN A 113 17.11 24.74 16.25
C ASN A 113 16.94 23.33 15.66
N TRP A 114 16.51 22.41 16.51
CA TRP A 114 16.19 21.03 16.14
C TRP A 114 14.86 20.95 15.38
N THR A 115 14.76 19.97 14.48
CA THR A 115 13.46 19.52 13.94
C THR A 115 13.19 18.13 14.51
N THR A 116 12.21 18.01 15.39
CA THR A 116 11.78 16.69 15.92
C THR A 116 10.46 16.32 15.28
N TRP A 117 10.44 15.27 14.48
CA TRP A 117 9.30 14.89 13.67
C TRP A 117 8.73 13.56 14.16
N ASP A 118 7.66 13.62 14.96
CA ASP A 118 7.01 12.45 15.57
C ASP A 118 5.58 12.27 15.01
N ALA A 119 5.42 12.46 13.70
CA ALA A 119 4.15 12.43 12.96
C ALA A 119 4.35 11.85 11.54
N ASP A 120 3.29 11.42 10.87
CA ASP A 120 3.38 10.97 9.49
C ASP A 120 3.58 12.15 8.52
N LEU A 121 4.36 11.94 7.47
CA LEU A 121 4.63 12.91 6.41
C LEU A 121 4.33 12.31 5.03
N ASN A 122 3.44 12.95 4.28
CA ASN A 122 3.09 12.61 2.91
C ASN A 122 3.53 13.74 1.98
N LEU A 123 4.47 13.45 1.08
CA LEU A 123 4.94 14.34 0.02
C LEU A 123 4.44 13.81 -1.31
N ASP A 124 3.27 14.28 -1.74
CA ASP A 124 2.61 13.81 -2.95
C ASP A 124 2.66 14.87 -4.05
N ASN A 125 3.68 14.82 -4.91
CA ASN A 125 4.08 15.96 -5.74
C ASN A 125 4.34 17.24 -4.88
N GLY A 126 4.68 17.07 -3.61
CA GLY A 126 5.00 18.17 -2.69
C GLY A 126 6.45 18.13 -2.24
N THR A 127 6.97 19.24 -1.73
CA THR A 127 8.36 19.34 -1.26
C THR A 127 8.40 19.70 0.22
N PHE A 128 9.08 18.89 1.02
CA PHE A 128 9.61 19.33 2.31
C PHE A 128 11.09 19.63 2.11
N GLU A 129 11.46 20.89 2.29
CA GLU A 129 12.85 21.33 2.20
C GLU A 129 13.28 21.90 3.54
N ARG A 130 14.32 21.32 4.12
CA ARG A 130 14.97 21.91 5.28
C ARG A 130 16.28 22.54 4.86
N ASN A 131 16.37 23.85 4.99
CA ASN A 131 17.60 24.60 4.76
C ASN A 131 18.30 24.86 6.09
N TRP A 132 19.58 24.57 6.13
CA TRP A 132 20.45 24.84 7.26
C TRP A 132 21.67 25.62 6.79
N THR A 133 22.20 26.46 7.66
CA THR A 133 23.40 27.25 7.37
C THR A 133 24.35 27.09 8.55
N ALA A 134 25.47 26.41 8.31
CA ALA A 134 26.47 26.12 9.34
C ALA A 134 27.06 27.41 9.97
N GLY A 135 27.28 27.37 11.28
CA GLY A 135 27.82 28.46 12.09
C GLY A 135 29.07 27.97 12.80
N GLY A 136 30.12 28.80 12.83
CA GLY A 136 31.50 28.36 12.98
C GLY A 136 32.00 27.95 14.37
N THR A 137 31.21 27.30 15.23
CA THR A 137 31.73 26.63 16.45
C THR A 137 30.93 25.36 16.76
N ALA A 138 31.67 24.32 17.16
CA ALA A 138 31.26 22.93 17.35
C ALA A 138 30.03 22.70 18.26
N GLU A 139 29.34 21.58 18.01
CA GLU A 139 28.07 21.10 18.59
C GLU A 139 26.81 21.81 18.04
N ALA A 140 26.60 21.71 16.72
CA ALA A 140 25.48 22.36 16.06
C ALA A 140 24.28 21.42 15.89
N GLY A 141 23.19 21.68 16.57
CA GLY A 141 21.87 21.22 16.14
C GLY A 141 21.54 21.74 14.76
N GLY A 142 20.70 20.96 14.11
CA GLY A 142 20.61 20.97 12.66
C GLY A 142 20.12 19.64 12.12
N ILE A 143 19.46 18.85 12.97
CA ILE A 143 19.03 17.50 12.70
C ILE A 143 17.53 17.53 12.38
N LEU A 144 17.16 16.82 11.32
CA LEU A 144 15.80 16.32 11.16
C LEU A 144 15.71 14.95 11.81
N MET A 145 15.19 14.91 13.03
CA MET A 145 15.06 13.68 13.80
C MET A 145 13.66 13.12 13.63
N VAL A 146 13.55 11.91 13.10
CA VAL A 146 12.30 11.18 12.93
C VAL A 146 12.25 10.12 14.02
N GLY A 147 11.27 10.21 14.91
CA GLY A 147 11.19 9.35 16.08
C GLY A 147 12.12 9.80 17.21
N SER A 148 11.83 10.94 17.81
CA SER A 148 12.61 11.57 18.86
C SER A 148 12.43 10.91 20.24
N TRP A 149 13.10 11.45 21.26
CA TRP A 149 12.91 11.08 22.67
C TRP A 149 11.49 11.29 23.22
N ARG A 150 10.64 11.98 22.44
CA ARG A 150 9.22 12.20 22.76
C ARG A 150 8.29 11.23 22.06
N SER A 151 8.83 10.30 21.27
CA SER A 151 8.06 9.25 20.64
C SER A 151 7.38 8.38 21.70
N LEU A 152 6.23 7.83 21.33
CA LEU A 152 5.51 6.86 22.15
C LEU A 152 6.14 5.48 21.98
N GLN A 153 5.95 4.62 22.98
CA GLN A 153 6.28 3.20 22.86
C GLN A 153 5.50 2.59 21.68
N ASP A 154 6.18 1.78 20.87
CA ASP A 154 5.67 1.13 19.66
C ASP A 154 5.12 2.12 18.61
N GLN A 155 5.58 3.38 18.64
CA GLN A 155 5.14 4.38 17.67
C GLN A 155 5.66 4.04 16.28
N GLN A 156 4.74 4.05 15.30
CA GLN A 156 5.06 4.01 13.89
C GLN A 156 5.00 5.43 13.30
N ILE A 157 6.02 5.78 12.51
CA ILE A 157 6.10 7.03 11.77
C ILE A 157 6.33 6.68 10.30
N THR A 158 5.53 7.26 9.42
CA THR A 158 5.56 6.99 7.99
C THR A 158 5.99 8.24 7.23
N ILE A 159 6.94 8.10 6.29
CA ILE A 159 7.35 9.16 5.38
C ILE A 159 7.12 8.69 3.95
N ASN A 160 6.02 9.12 3.34
CA ASN A 160 5.64 8.78 1.99
C ASN A 160 6.11 9.86 1.02
N THR A 161 6.83 9.47 -0.03
CA THR A 161 7.25 10.37 -1.11
C THR A 161 6.80 9.83 -2.45
N THR A 162 5.76 10.46 -3.00
CA THR A 162 5.00 9.95 -4.15
C THR A 162 4.87 10.98 -5.27
N ASN A 163 4.67 10.51 -6.50
CA ASN A 163 4.29 11.34 -7.65
C ASN A 163 5.12 12.62 -7.87
N GLY A 164 6.45 12.52 -7.73
CA GLY A 164 7.38 13.67 -7.84
C GLY A 164 7.63 14.40 -6.52
N GLY A 165 7.12 13.89 -5.41
CA GLY A 165 7.40 14.42 -4.07
C GLY A 165 8.89 14.39 -3.74
N LEU A 166 9.34 15.40 -3.00
CA LEU A 166 10.75 15.64 -2.71
C LEU A 166 10.98 15.92 -1.22
N LEU A 167 11.76 15.06 -0.56
CA LEU A 167 12.35 15.37 0.73
C LEU A 167 13.76 15.92 0.49
N LYS A 168 14.00 17.17 0.88
CA LYS A 168 15.31 17.81 0.80
C LYS A 168 15.80 18.25 2.17
N ASN A 169 17.06 17.97 2.49
CA ASN A 169 17.66 18.38 3.75
C ASN A 169 19.11 18.84 3.58
N ASP A 170 19.39 20.07 3.98
CA ASP A 170 20.73 20.68 3.96
C ASP A 170 21.53 20.39 5.25
N GLY A 171 21.42 19.20 5.82
CA GLY A 171 22.06 18.79 7.08
C GLY A 171 21.91 17.29 7.31
N GLN A 172 21.76 16.86 8.57
CA GLN A 172 21.59 15.43 8.88
C GLN A 172 20.11 15.05 9.04
N VAL A 173 19.75 13.83 8.62
CA VAL A 173 18.47 13.16 8.92
C VAL A 173 18.73 11.97 9.83
N TRP A 174 18.01 11.86 10.94
CA TRP A 174 18.19 10.77 11.91
C TRP A 174 16.90 9.98 12.06
N PHE A 175 16.99 8.66 12.02
CA PHE A 175 15.93 7.75 12.45
C PHE A 175 16.25 7.27 13.86
N GLY A 176 15.43 7.66 14.83
CA GLY A 176 15.77 7.54 16.23
C GLY A 176 16.80 8.59 16.68
N ALA A 177 17.34 8.38 17.88
CA ALA A 177 18.39 9.18 18.48
C ALA A 177 19.23 8.32 19.43
N ASP A 178 20.41 8.77 19.82
CA ASP A 178 21.19 8.11 20.84
C ASP A 178 20.50 8.18 22.22
N GLU A 179 20.46 7.04 22.89
CA GLU A 179 19.95 6.79 24.25
C GLU A 179 18.44 6.99 24.49
N GLU A 180 17.79 8.00 23.89
CA GLU A 180 16.51 8.51 24.40
C GLU A 180 15.24 8.13 23.62
N HIS A 181 15.35 7.51 22.45
CA HIS A 181 14.18 7.15 21.64
C HIS A 181 13.37 5.98 22.27
N ALA A 182 12.10 5.86 21.86
CA ALA A 182 11.13 4.93 22.44
C ALA A 182 11.40 3.46 22.10
N VAL A 183 11.03 2.53 23.01
CA VAL A 183 10.98 1.09 22.72
C VAL A 183 9.99 0.85 21.57
N GLY A 184 10.36 -0.01 20.62
CA GLY A 184 9.52 -0.44 19.51
C GLY A 184 9.30 0.64 18.45
N LEU A 185 10.12 1.69 18.42
CA LEU A 185 10.00 2.76 17.42
C LEU A 185 10.14 2.19 16.00
N LYS A 186 9.19 2.52 15.14
CA LYS A 186 9.21 2.16 13.73
C LYS A 186 9.23 3.40 12.84
N VAL A 187 10.15 3.46 11.88
CA VAL A 187 10.16 4.49 10.83
C VAL A 187 10.13 3.81 9.48
N SER A 188 9.05 4.01 8.73
CA SER A 188 8.88 3.47 7.38
C SER A 188 8.88 4.62 6.38
N ALA A 189 9.86 4.63 5.49
CA ALA A 189 9.96 5.57 4.40
C ALA A 189 9.56 4.88 3.08
N LEU A 190 8.54 5.38 2.42
CA LEU A 190 8.06 4.87 1.13
C LEU A 190 8.45 5.83 0.01
N ILE A 191 9.06 5.28 -1.04
CA ILE A 191 9.41 6.02 -2.26
C ILE A 191 8.68 5.40 -3.46
N ASN A 192 7.76 6.16 -4.06
CA ASN A 192 6.98 5.71 -5.22
C ASN A 192 6.71 6.87 -6.20
N GLY A 193 7.67 7.11 -7.07
CA GLY A 193 7.76 8.27 -7.95
C GLY A 193 8.39 9.50 -7.27
N GLY A 194 8.86 9.39 -6.03
CA GLY A 194 9.46 10.48 -5.26
C GLY A 194 10.99 10.47 -5.25
N SER A 195 11.59 11.43 -4.55
CA SER A 195 13.04 11.46 -4.32
C SER A 195 13.41 12.05 -2.97
N TRP A 196 14.51 11.54 -2.40
CA TRP A 196 15.17 12.08 -1.23
C TRP A 196 16.51 12.64 -1.65
N ASP A 197 16.71 13.92 -1.40
CA ASP A 197 17.94 14.66 -1.67
C ASP A 197 18.55 15.14 -0.36
N LEU A 198 19.54 14.40 0.12
CA LEU A 198 20.22 14.66 1.39
C LEU A 198 21.64 15.20 1.18
N THR A 199 21.95 15.76 0.00
CA THR A 199 23.30 16.24 -0.35
C THR A 199 23.60 17.67 0.09
N GLY A 200 22.72 18.29 0.87
CA GLY A 200 22.91 19.69 1.26
C GLY A 200 23.72 19.85 2.55
N GLY A 201 24.03 18.76 3.25
CA GLY A 201 24.74 18.75 4.51
C GLY A 201 26.22 18.45 4.34
N THR A 202 27.07 19.48 4.17
CA THR A 202 28.52 19.26 4.33
C THR A 202 28.79 18.63 5.69
N SER A 203 29.61 17.58 5.76
CA SER A 203 30.00 16.76 6.94
C SER A 203 30.32 17.51 8.24
N HIS A 204 29.33 18.18 8.80
CA HIS A 204 29.38 18.91 10.04
C HIS A 204 29.02 17.97 11.17
N GLU A 205 29.87 17.96 12.17
CA GLU A 205 29.65 17.25 13.42
C GLU A 205 28.41 17.77 14.12
N ALA A 206 27.44 16.88 14.32
CA ALA A 206 26.28 17.11 15.15
C ALA A 206 26.31 16.10 16.29
N ALA A 207 25.96 16.53 17.50
CA ALA A 207 25.90 15.66 18.65
C ALA A 207 24.58 15.85 19.38
N ASN A 208 24.10 14.77 19.98
CA ASN A 208 23.05 14.81 21.01
C ASN A 208 23.69 14.30 22.31
N ASN A 209 23.95 15.19 23.26
CA ASN A 209 24.60 14.91 24.54
C ASN A 209 26.05 14.37 24.52
N SER A 210 26.36 13.27 23.81
CA SER A 210 27.64 12.55 23.96
C SER A 210 28.24 11.93 22.70
N HIS A 211 27.48 11.78 21.61
CA HIS A 211 27.98 11.14 20.38
C HIS A 211 28.12 12.13 19.22
N ASP A 212 29.34 12.24 18.70
CA ASP A 212 29.62 12.99 17.48
C ASP A 212 29.21 12.19 16.24
N VAL A 213 28.29 12.76 15.47
CA VAL A 213 27.68 12.16 14.28
C VAL A 213 28.00 13.03 13.09
N ARG A 214 28.44 12.37 12.02
CA ARG A 214 28.74 13.01 10.73
C ARG A 214 28.10 12.18 9.65
N ALA A 215 26.82 12.35 9.36
CA ALA A 215 26.14 11.58 8.32
C ALA A 215 25.05 12.42 7.65
N ASP A 216 24.71 12.10 6.41
CA ASP A 216 23.51 12.65 5.77
C ASP A 216 22.27 11.91 6.30
N LEU A 217 22.40 10.59 6.49
CA LEU A 217 21.43 9.73 7.13
C LEU A 217 22.07 8.90 8.25
N ALA A 218 21.58 9.06 9.47
CA ALA A 218 21.95 8.26 10.64
C ALA A 218 20.76 7.39 11.10
N ILE A 219 21.02 6.12 11.40
CA ILE A 219 20.00 5.15 11.83
C ILE A 219 20.46 4.54 13.16
N TRP A 220 19.60 4.52 14.17
CA TRP A 220 19.99 4.21 15.56
C TRP A 220 19.29 2.98 16.12
N TYR A 221 19.99 1.84 16.23
CA TYR A 221 19.50 0.65 16.95
C TYR A 221 20.10 0.59 18.35
N GLY A 222 19.28 0.87 19.35
CA GLY A 222 19.62 0.92 20.76
C GLY A 222 19.21 -0.31 21.57
N ARG A 223 19.56 -0.24 22.86
CA ARG A 223 19.20 -1.21 23.89
C ARG A 223 18.62 -0.51 25.10
N GLN A 224 17.96 -1.28 25.95
CA GLN A 224 17.21 -0.77 27.10
C GLN A 224 18.12 -0.44 28.29
N PHE A 225 19.06 0.49 28.11
CA PHE A 225 20.01 0.96 29.13
C PHE A 225 19.73 2.38 29.67
N GLY A 226 18.73 3.09 29.15
CA GLY A 226 18.54 4.54 29.39
C GLY A 226 17.08 5.03 29.46
N SER A 227 16.91 6.35 29.38
CA SER A 227 15.62 7.06 29.37
C SER A 227 14.86 6.91 28.04
N GLY A 228 13.53 6.98 28.09
CA GLY A 228 12.67 6.85 26.90
C GLY A 228 11.34 6.19 27.25
N ALA A 229 10.34 6.27 26.36
CA ALA A 229 9.05 5.61 26.59
C ALA A 229 9.22 4.07 26.50
N GLY A 230 8.70 3.36 27.51
CA GLY A 230 8.66 1.89 27.54
C GLY A 230 9.92 1.17 28.03
N GLN A 231 10.98 1.89 28.42
CA GLN A 231 12.26 1.32 28.85
C GLN A 231 12.17 0.68 30.25
N ASP A 232 12.82 -0.48 30.45
CA ASP A 232 12.85 -1.17 31.75
C ASP A 232 14.25 -1.35 32.39
N GLY A 233 15.32 -0.97 31.68
CA GLY A 233 16.70 -1.12 32.16
C GLY A 233 17.30 -2.52 31.97
N SER A 234 16.65 -3.40 31.20
CA SER A 234 17.08 -4.79 30.94
C SER A 234 18.40 -4.89 30.17
N GLY A 235 18.70 -3.92 29.31
CA GLY A 235 19.77 -4.01 28.32
C GLY A 235 19.42 -4.83 27.07
N ASP A 236 18.17 -5.28 26.96
CA ASP A 236 17.67 -5.97 25.76
C ASP A 236 17.57 -4.98 24.57
N PRO A 237 17.54 -5.45 23.32
CA PRO A 237 17.23 -4.60 22.18
C PRO A 237 15.92 -3.85 22.39
N LYS A 238 15.84 -2.62 21.90
CA LYS A 238 14.59 -1.84 21.95
C LYS A 238 13.61 -2.25 20.85
N ASN A 239 13.95 -3.18 19.97
CA ASN A 239 13.12 -3.70 18.87
C ASN A 239 12.69 -2.62 17.87
N GLU A 240 13.61 -1.72 17.53
CA GLU A 240 13.42 -0.72 16.49
C GLU A 240 13.34 -1.38 15.11
N ASP A 241 12.54 -0.77 14.24
CA ASP A 241 12.32 -1.24 12.87
C ASP A 241 12.36 -0.05 11.91
N TYR A 242 13.36 -0.03 11.04
CA TYR A 242 13.61 1.09 10.13
C TYR A 242 13.70 0.59 8.72
N GLU A 243 12.92 1.20 7.82
CA GLU A 243 12.92 0.80 6.42
C GLU A 243 12.81 2.01 5.48
N ILE A 244 13.44 1.87 4.33
CA ILE A 244 13.33 2.74 3.16
C ILE A 244 12.93 1.83 2.00
N ASN A 245 11.63 1.79 1.70
CA ASN A 245 11.04 0.89 0.72
C ASN A 245 10.69 1.62 -0.58
N PHE A 246 11.36 1.23 -1.67
CA PHE A 246 11.05 1.68 -3.02
C PHE A 246 9.93 0.81 -3.63
N GLN A 247 8.68 1.22 -3.45
CA GLN A 247 7.54 0.55 -4.10
C GLN A 247 7.49 0.82 -5.61
N GLY A 248 8.02 1.96 -6.06
CA GLY A 248 8.06 2.35 -7.46
C GLY A 248 9.34 3.10 -7.82
N PRO A 249 9.38 3.74 -9.00
CA PRO A 249 10.51 4.56 -9.42
C PRO A 249 10.89 5.59 -8.36
N GLY A 250 12.16 5.97 -8.26
CA GLY A 250 12.55 7.01 -7.32
C GLY A 250 14.02 6.94 -6.97
N SER A 251 14.47 7.89 -6.15
CA SER A 251 15.88 7.93 -5.74
C SER A 251 16.11 8.41 -4.32
N LEU A 252 17.25 7.99 -3.76
CA LEU A 252 17.84 8.52 -2.54
C LEU A 252 19.27 8.92 -2.89
N THR A 253 19.63 10.17 -2.58
CA THR A 253 20.95 10.73 -2.87
C THR A 253 21.55 11.33 -1.60
N VAL A 254 22.81 11.00 -1.32
CA VAL A 254 23.63 11.47 -0.20
C VAL A 254 24.97 11.97 -0.75
N ASP A 255 25.68 12.79 0.03
CA ASP A 255 26.99 13.33 -0.33
C ASP A 255 28.15 12.64 0.43
N GLN A 256 29.20 13.40 0.73
CA GLN A 256 30.35 12.95 1.51
C GLN A 256 29.98 12.54 2.95
N GLY A 257 28.89 13.09 3.51
CA GLY A 257 28.32 12.69 4.79
C GLY A 257 27.87 11.23 4.78
N GLY A 258 27.28 10.77 3.68
CA GLY A 258 26.91 9.38 3.48
C GLY A 258 25.92 8.85 4.51
N ILE A 259 25.89 7.53 4.69
CA ILE A 259 24.94 6.83 5.56
C ILE A 259 25.71 6.10 6.66
N VAL A 260 25.19 6.16 7.89
CA VAL A 260 25.72 5.42 9.03
C VAL A 260 24.63 4.72 9.81
N VAL A 261 24.82 3.43 10.07
CA VAL A 261 23.97 2.62 10.96
C VAL A 261 24.70 2.42 12.29
N TYR A 262 24.18 3.04 13.35
CA TYR A 262 24.68 2.92 14.72
C TYR A 262 23.96 1.78 15.44
N ARG A 263 24.73 0.90 16.08
CA ARG A 263 24.21 -0.23 16.87
C ARG A 263 24.80 -0.22 18.27
N GLN A 264 23.96 -0.31 19.29
CA GLN A 264 24.40 -0.38 20.67
C GLN A 264 24.75 -1.82 21.07
N ASN A 265 25.95 -2.00 21.59
CA ASN A 265 26.47 -3.25 22.12
C ASN A 265 25.75 -3.64 23.41
N ALA A 266 25.86 -4.93 23.77
CA ALA A 266 25.26 -5.48 24.99
C ALA A 266 25.83 -4.89 26.29
N ASP A 267 26.90 -4.09 26.24
CA ASP A 267 27.44 -3.35 27.38
C ASP A 267 27.00 -1.87 27.41
N GLY A 268 26.12 -1.46 26.49
CA GLY A 268 25.62 -0.10 26.35
C GLY A 268 26.50 0.82 25.51
N THR A 269 27.67 0.37 25.04
CA THR A 269 28.52 1.17 24.16
C THR A 269 27.99 1.20 22.74
N TRP A 270 28.11 2.32 22.04
CA TRP A 270 27.74 2.40 20.62
C TRP A 270 28.90 1.94 19.74
N ASN A 271 28.60 1.11 18.73
CA ASN A 271 29.53 0.85 17.64
C ASN A 271 29.64 2.11 16.78
N GLN A 272 30.55 2.99 17.15
CA GLN A 272 30.89 4.14 16.33
C GLN A 272 31.87 3.68 15.25
N PRO A 273 31.55 3.84 13.95
CA PRO A 273 32.58 3.78 12.94
C PRO A 273 33.58 4.91 13.23
N ASP A 274 34.88 4.66 13.04
CA ASP A 274 35.89 5.72 13.19
C ASP A 274 35.66 6.77 12.07
N ILE A 275 35.03 7.89 12.38
CA ILE A 275 34.69 8.97 11.43
C ILE A 275 35.53 10.20 11.75
N ASP A 276 36.86 10.06 11.68
CA ASP A 276 37.76 11.22 11.58
C ASP A 276 37.56 11.95 10.22
N ASP A 277 37.90 13.23 10.12
CA ASP A 277 37.87 14.02 8.85
C ASP A 277 38.71 13.40 7.70
N ASN A 278 39.60 12.45 8.03
CA ASN A 278 40.41 11.68 7.08
C ASN A 278 40.02 10.20 7.01
N ALA A 279 38.90 9.80 7.63
CA ALA A 279 38.40 8.44 7.60
C ALA A 279 38.25 7.99 6.15
N THR A 280 38.83 6.84 5.87
CA THR A 280 38.70 6.23 4.55
C THR A 280 37.24 5.84 4.33
N PRO A 281 36.73 5.81 3.08
CA PRO A 281 35.34 5.44 2.74
C PRO A 281 34.81 4.11 3.33
N ALA A 282 35.66 3.33 3.99
CA ALA A 282 35.38 2.02 4.58
C ALA A 282 34.52 2.03 5.85
N THR A 283 34.15 3.19 6.41
CA THR A 283 33.28 3.29 7.61
C THR A 283 31.85 3.74 7.31
N ARG A 284 31.51 4.04 6.04
CA ARG A 284 30.15 4.39 5.61
C ARG A 284 29.40 3.15 5.13
N SER A 285 28.13 3.04 5.49
CA SER A 285 27.25 2.02 4.91
C SER A 285 27.05 2.30 3.43
N THR A 286 27.26 1.28 2.61
CA THR A 286 26.82 1.30 1.20
C THR A 286 25.32 1.04 1.11
N TYR A 287 24.71 1.36 -0.03
CA TYR A 287 23.33 0.96 -0.28
C TYR A 287 23.14 -0.56 -0.30
N GLU A 288 24.18 -1.31 -0.67
CA GLU A 288 24.15 -2.77 -0.62
C GLU A 288 24.20 -3.29 0.82
N ASP A 289 24.92 -2.63 1.72
CA ASP A 289 24.89 -2.95 3.15
C ASP A 289 23.49 -2.70 3.72
N LEU A 290 22.85 -1.57 3.39
CA LEU A 290 21.47 -1.29 3.82
C LEU A 290 20.48 -2.32 3.27
N TRP A 291 20.67 -2.78 2.03
CA TRP A 291 19.87 -3.83 1.41
C TRP A 291 20.02 -5.13 2.20
N ASN A 292 21.24 -5.56 2.48
CA ASN A 292 21.53 -6.79 3.22
C ASN A 292 21.06 -6.72 4.68
N ASP A 293 21.06 -5.53 5.28
CA ASP A 293 20.59 -5.26 6.64
C ASP A 293 19.05 -5.17 6.75
N GLY A 294 18.31 -5.32 5.66
CA GLY A 294 16.84 -5.22 5.66
C GLY A 294 16.30 -3.79 5.66
N ILE A 295 17.16 -2.77 5.76
CA ILE A 295 16.77 -1.36 5.85
C ILE A 295 16.34 -0.81 4.48
N LEU A 296 17.14 -1.04 3.44
CA LEU A 296 16.78 -0.65 2.08
C LEU A 296 15.98 -1.79 1.45
N LYS A 297 14.76 -1.48 1.00
CA LYS A 297 13.85 -2.43 0.39
C LYS A 297 13.39 -1.96 -0.97
N GLY A 298 12.98 -2.89 -1.83
CA GLY A 298 12.20 -2.59 -3.02
C GLY A 298 11.01 -3.53 -3.11
N LYS A 299 9.80 -2.97 -3.12
CA LYS A 299 8.55 -3.73 -2.95
C LYS A 299 8.61 -4.69 -1.75
N GLY A 300 9.09 -4.17 -0.62
CA GLY A 300 9.23 -4.91 0.64
C GLY A 300 10.34 -5.98 0.67
N MET A 301 10.91 -6.36 -0.48
CA MET A 301 12.06 -7.26 -0.55
C MET A 301 13.36 -6.56 -0.12
N SER A 302 14.25 -7.28 0.56
CA SER A 302 15.59 -6.82 0.96
C SER A 302 16.67 -7.83 0.57
N GLY A 303 17.94 -7.62 0.92
CA GLY A 303 19.03 -8.60 0.77
C GLY A 303 19.23 -9.52 1.96
N GLU A 304 18.37 -9.42 2.97
CA GLU A 304 18.48 -10.19 4.20
C GLU A 304 18.39 -11.69 3.91
N ILE A 305 19.39 -12.44 4.38
CA ILE A 305 19.45 -13.90 4.22
C ILE A 305 18.74 -14.52 5.41
N PHE A 306 17.63 -15.21 5.16
CA PHE A 306 16.86 -15.92 6.17
C PHE A 306 17.39 -17.34 6.38
N PHE A 307 17.01 -17.98 7.49
CA PHE A 307 17.47 -19.32 7.83
C PHE A 307 16.98 -20.36 6.82
N GLY A 308 17.82 -20.73 5.84
CA GLY A 308 17.46 -21.70 4.79
C GLY A 308 17.81 -21.21 3.40
N ASP A 309 17.86 -19.87 3.23
CA ASP A 309 18.24 -19.24 1.98
C ASP A 309 19.74 -19.45 1.68
N THR A 310 20.01 -20.06 0.52
CA THR A 310 21.36 -20.34 0.04
C THR A 310 21.76 -19.47 -1.16
N SER A 311 20.88 -18.58 -1.62
CA SER A 311 21.05 -17.78 -2.84
C SER A 311 20.77 -16.30 -2.56
N PRO A 312 21.77 -15.52 -2.10
CA PRO A 312 21.56 -14.12 -1.76
C PRO A 312 21.04 -13.32 -2.95
N ARG A 313 20.00 -12.51 -2.72
CA ARG A 313 19.39 -11.63 -3.73
C ARG A 313 20.37 -10.52 -4.12
N PRO A 314 20.93 -10.53 -5.35
CA PRO A 314 21.94 -9.56 -5.70
C PRO A 314 21.35 -8.15 -5.77
N PHE A 315 21.84 -7.24 -4.93
CA PHE A 315 21.41 -5.84 -4.89
C PHE A 315 21.38 -5.20 -6.30
N ALA A 316 22.39 -5.53 -7.11
CA ALA A 316 22.54 -5.04 -8.47
C ALA A 316 21.40 -5.46 -9.42
N ASN A 317 20.56 -6.44 -9.09
CA ASN A 317 19.41 -6.80 -9.92
C ASN A 317 18.25 -5.80 -9.75
N TYR A 318 18.16 -5.15 -8.59
CA TYR A 318 17.02 -4.32 -8.19
C TYR A 318 17.32 -2.82 -8.19
N PHE A 319 18.58 -2.43 -8.06
CA PHE A 319 18.99 -1.04 -7.93
C PHE A 319 20.16 -0.67 -8.83
N THR A 320 20.17 0.59 -9.26
CA THR A 320 21.33 1.22 -9.91
C THR A 320 21.94 2.21 -8.93
N VAL A 321 23.27 2.19 -8.82
CA VAL A 321 24.01 3.13 -7.98
C VAL A 321 24.95 3.96 -8.85
N THR A 322 25.00 5.26 -8.58
CA THR A 322 26.01 6.18 -9.13
C THR A 322 26.80 6.83 -8.00
N GLY A 323 28.07 7.15 -8.28
CA GLY A 323 29.00 7.60 -7.24
C GLY A 323 29.54 6.46 -6.39
N THR A 324 30.28 6.81 -5.36
CA THR A 324 30.81 5.87 -4.34
C THR A 324 30.49 6.42 -2.96
N PRO A 325 30.43 5.58 -1.91
CA PRO A 325 30.32 6.07 -0.54
C PRO A 325 31.35 7.18 -0.27
N GLY A 326 30.89 8.31 0.29
CA GLY A 326 31.72 9.49 0.55
C GLY A 326 31.96 10.42 -0.67
N SER A 327 31.35 10.15 -1.83
CA SER A 327 31.35 11.08 -2.99
C SER A 327 30.20 12.07 -2.89
N ALA A 328 30.30 13.22 -3.56
CA ALA A 328 29.31 14.30 -3.47
C ALA A 328 27.90 13.96 -4.00
N ASP A 329 27.77 12.92 -4.83
CA ASP A 329 26.53 12.51 -5.48
C ASP A 329 26.35 10.97 -5.40
N TYR A 330 26.51 10.41 -4.20
CA TYR A 330 26.28 8.98 -3.98
C TYR A 330 24.77 8.70 -4.00
N LYS A 331 24.30 8.01 -5.03
CA LYS A 331 22.87 7.92 -5.34
C LYS A 331 22.45 6.49 -5.62
N VAL A 332 21.33 6.07 -5.04
CA VAL A 332 20.61 4.86 -5.41
C VAL A 332 19.32 5.21 -6.13
N THR A 333 18.99 4.43 -7.16
CA THR A 333 17.72 4.52 -7.89
C THR A 333 17.17 3.11 -8.10
N ARG A 334 15.88 2.92 -7.88
CA ARG A 334 15.22 1.64 -8.18
C ARG A 334 15.32 1.36 -9.68
N LYS A 335 15.71 0.15 -10.07
CA LYS A 335 15.65 -0.27 -11.47
C LYS A 335 14.21 -0.45 -11.92
N GLU A 336 13.93 0.04 -13.10
CA GLU A 336 12.68 -0.25 -13.80
C GLU A 336 12.89 -1.42 -14.75
N GLY A 337 11.86 -2.26 -14.87
CA GLY A 337 11.85 -3.33 -15.86
C GLY A 337 11.82 -2.78 -17.28
N ALA A 338 12.49 -3.46 -18.20
CA ALA A 338 12.41 -3.15 -19.63
C ALA A 338 10.96 -3.32 -20.10
N THR A 339 10.40 -2.32 -20.77
CA THR A 339 9.02 -2.43 -21.28
C THR A 339 9.00 -3.28 -22.54
N VAL A 340 8.33 -4.43 -22.46
CA VAL A 340 8.19 -5.40 -23.55
C VAL A 340 6.71 -5.50 -23.91
N THR A 341 6.36 -5.20 -25.15
CA THR A 341 4.97 -5.12 -25.62
C THR A 341 4.70 -6.20 -26.66
N TRP A 342 3.53 -6.82 -26.59
CA TRP A 342 3.03 -7.67 -27.66
C TRP A 342 2.56 -6.81 -28.84
N SER A 343 3.16 -6.99 -30.02
CA SER A 343 2.82 -6.23 -31.23
C SER A 343 2.00 -7.02 -32.25
N GLY A 344 1.82 -8.32 -32.02
CA GLY A 344 1.01 -9.20 -32.85
C GLY A 344 -0.51 -9.02 -32.68
N GLY A 345 -1.27 -9.70 -33.54
CA GLY A 345 -2.70 -9.97 -33.30
C GLY A 345 -2.85 -11.15 -32.34
N ASP A 346 -3.83 -12.02 -32.61
CA ASP A 346 -3.94 -13.29 -31.90
C ASP A 346 -2.70 -14.16 -32.13
N GLY A 347 -2.21 -14.80 -31.07
CA GLY A 347 -1.02 -15.64 -31.17
C GLY A 347 -0.69 -16.37 -29.88
N ASN A 348 0.39 -17.15 -29.93
CA ASN A 348 0.91 -17.85 -28.76
C ASN A 348 2.02 -17.03 -28.09
N TRP A 349 2.14 -17.11 -26.77
CA TRP A 349 3.16 -16.44 -25.98
C TRP A 349 4.59 -16.60 -26.53
N ASP A 350 4.90 -17.74 -27.17
CA ASP A 350 6.21 -18.05 -27.73
C ASP A 350 6.44 -17.52 -29.16
N ASP A 351 5.41 -16.95 -29.80
CA ASP A 351 5.53 -16.40 -31.14
C ASP A 351 6.45 -15.17 -31.14
N ALA A 352 7.01 -14.88 -32.33
CA ALA A 352 7.97 -13.81 -32.54
C ALA A 352 7.29 -12.44 -32.67
N GLU A 353 6.54 -12.04 -31.64
CA GLU A 353 5.66 -10.86 -31.63
C GLU A 353 5.91 -9.95 -30.40
N TRP A 354 7.04 -10.15 -29.70
CA TRP A 354 7.45 -9.30 -28.58
C TRP A 354 8.43 -8.21 -29.02
N ASP A 355 8.10 -6.97 -28.68
CA ASP A 355 8.92 -5.81 -28.96
C ASP A 355 9.40 -5.14 -27.66
N THR A 356 10.71 -4.99 -27.51
CA THR A 356 11.30 -4.22 -26.42
C THR A 356 11.34 -2.74 -26.78
N THR A 357 10.82 -1.87 -25.91
CA THR A 357 10.78 -0.41 -26.15
C THR A 357 12.19 0.15 -26.39
N GLY A 358 12.41 0.75 -27.56
CA GLY A 358 13.73 1.26 -27.96
C GLY A 358 14.78 0.18 -28.24
N GLY A 359 14.36 -1.08 -28.33
CA GLY A 359 15.22 -2.26 -28.47
C GLY A 359 14.85 -3.13 -29.68
N ALA A 360 14.99 -4.45 -29.49
CA ALA A 360 14.70 -5.45 -30.51
C ALA A 360 13.18 -5.62 -30.71
N SER A 361 12.81 -6.06 -31.91
CA SER A 361 11.42 -6.35 -32.31
C SER A 361 11.30 -7.76 -32.86
N ASN A 362 10.07 -8.26 -32.92
CA ASN A 362 9.74 -9.62 -33.37
C ASN A 362 10.54 -10.69 -32.60
N GLN A 363 10.63 -10.53 -31.29
CA GLN A 363 11.31 -11.47 -30.41
C GLN A 363 10.33 -12.57 -30.00
N ASN A 364 10.82 -13.81 -29.90
CA ASN A 364 10.09 -14.84 -29.14
C ASN A 364 10.29 -14.63 -27.64
N SER A 365 9.46 -15.29 -26.83
CA SER A 365 9.51 -15.25 -25.36
C SER A 365 10.91 -15.51 -24.78
N GLN A 366 11.63 -16.53 -25.26
CA GLN A 366 12.99 -16.85 -24.80
C GLN A 366 13.97 -15.69 -24.96
N THR A 367 13.88 -14.97 -26.08
CA THR A 367 14.76 -13.83 -26.37
C THR A 367 14.29 -12.57 -25.64
N ALA A 368 12.98 -12.38 -25.51
CA ALA A 368 12.39 -11.22 -24.87
C ALA A 368 12.53 -11.24 -23.33
N PHE A 369 12.37 -12.42 -22.71
CA PHE A 369 12.24 -12.56 -21.25
C PHE A 369 13.29 -13.46 -20.60
N GLY A 370 14.21 -14.04 -21.39
CA GLY A 370 15.20 -15.01 -20.92
C GLY A 370 14.64 -16.41 -20.69
N ARG A 371 13.34 -16.64 -20.90
CA ARG A 371 12.69 -17.95 -20.84
C ARG A 371 11.40 -18.00 -21.65
N GLN A 372 10.92 -19.21 -21.91
CA GLN A 372 9.69 -19.41 -22.70
C GLN A 372 8.42 -19.40 -21.85
N ASN A 373 8.52 -19.74 -20.57
CA ASN A 373 7.37 -19.97 -19.70
C ASN A 373 7.16 -18.82 -18.70
N GLY A 374 7.12 -17.59 -19.22
CA GLY A 374 6.96 -16.36 -18.44
C GLY A 374 8.22 -15.49 -18.44
N SER A 375 8.67 -15.00 -17.28
CA SER A 375 9.76 -14.03 -17.13
C SER A 375 10.68 -14.34 -15.95
N GLU A 376 11.97 -14.00 -16.07
CA GLU A 376 13.00 -14.10 -15.02
C GLU A 376 13.19 -12.82 -14.20
N GLY A 377 12.30 -11.84 -14.30
CA GLY A 377 12.46 -10.55 -13.63
C GLY A 377 12.87 -9.43 -14.59
N GLY A 378 12.70 -8.19 -14.15
CA GLY A 378 13.20 -7.01 -14.86
C GLY A 378 12.42 -6.63 -16.12
N HIS A 379 11.14 -7.02 -16.24
CA HIS A 379 10.30 -6.69 -17.41
C HIS A 379 8.96 -6.07 -17.02
N ASN A 380 8.57 -5.01 -17.72
CA ASN A 380 7.21 -4.47 -17.71
C ASN A 380 6.48 -4.99 -18.95
N ILE A 381 5.76 -6.09 -18.79
CA ILE A 381 5.12 -6.82 -19.89
C ILE A 381 3.76 -6.18 -20.19
N VAL A 382 3.51 -5.81 -21.45
CA VAL A 382 2.28 -5.15 -21.87
C VAL A 382 1.61 -5.93 -23.01
N ILE A 383 0.37 -6.35 -22.78
CA ILE A 383 -0.50 -6.92 -23.80
C ILE A 383 -1.68 -5.94 -23.99
N SER A 384 -1.88 -5.46 -25.21
CA SER A 384 -2.88 -4.43 -25.48
C SER A 384 -3.43 -4.49 -26.89
N GLY A 385 -4.72 -4.15 -27.04
CA GLY A 385 -5.40 -4.07 -28.32
C GLY A 385 -6.73 -4.81 -28.28
N ALA A 386 -7.79 -4.19 -28.81
CA ALA A 386 -9.11 -4.79 -28.79
C ALA A 386 -9.14 -6.05 -29.66
N GLY A 387 -9.50 -7.19 -29.06
CA GLY A 387 -9.53 -8.49 -29.75
C GLY A 387 -8.14 -9.03 -30.08
N VAL A 388 -7.12 -8.65 -29.30
CA VAL A 388 -5.83 -9.34 -29.28
C VAL A 388 -5.90 -10.44 -28.23
N ASP A 389 -5.80 -11.69 -28.66
CA ASP A 389 -5.79 -12.85 -27.76
C ASP A 389 -4.41 -13.53 -27.76
N VAL A 390 -3.67 -13.37 -26.67
CA VAL A 390 -2.38 -14.06 -26.45
C VAL A 390 -2.62 -15.31 -25.63
N THR A 391 -2.18 -16.47 -26.13
CA THR A 391 -2.37 -17.76 -25.46
C THR A 391 -1.05 -18.39 -25.07
N TYR A 392 -0.94 -18.87 -23.83
CA TYR A 392 0.13 -19.78 -23.41
C TYR A 392 -0.47 -21.18 -23.25
N ASN A 393 -0.09 -22.12 -24.11
CA ASN A 393 -0.69 -23.46 -24.21
C ASN A 393 0.34 -24.60 -24.10
N ARG A 394 1.26 -24.50 -23.14
CA ARG A 394 2.36 -25.46 -22.99
C ARG A 394 2.18 -26.38 -21.79
N ASP A 395 2.72 -27.59 -21.92
CA ASP A 395 2.88 -28.57 -20.85
C ASP A 395 4.03 -28.17 -19.89
N SER A 396 4.07 -26.91 -19.45
CA SER A 396 4.99 -26.43 -18.41
C SER A 396 4.39 -25.30 -17.57
N ASP A 397 4.84 -25.17 -16.32
CA ASP A 397 4.45 -24.06 -15.43
C ASP A 397 4.70 -22.70 -16.07
N PHE A 398 3.74 -21.79 -16.00
CA PHE A 398 3.94 -20.37 -16.28
C PHE A 398 4.44 -19.65 -15.02
N ARG A 399 5.52 -18.87 -15.13
CA ARG A 399 6.19 -18.23 -13.99
C ARG A 399 6.55 -16.78 -14.28
N LEU A 400 6.04 -15.86 -13.48
CA LEU A 400 6.59 -14.51 -13.37
C LEU A 400 7.36 -14.41 -12.06
N GLN A 401 8.68 -14.31 -12.17
CA GLN A 401 9.63 -14.25 -11.06
C GLN A 401 10.38 -12.91 -11.06
N ASN A 402 11.04 -12.62 -9.93
CA ASN A 402 11.77 -11.38 -9.66
C ASN A 402 13.31 -11.54 -9.70
N ASN A 403 13.83 -12.73 -10.06
CA ASN A 403 15.26 -13.08 -9.98
C ASN A 403 16.23 -12.02 -10.55
N ASN A 404 15.83 -11.34 -11.63
CA ASN A 404 16.63 -10.33 -12.32
C ASN A 404 15.98 -8.93 -12.29
N GLY A 405 15.37 -8.58 -11.17
CA GLY A 405 14.76 -7.27 -10.94
C GLY A 405 13.23 -7.33 -10.95
N PHE A 406 12.61 -6.20 -10.62
CA PHE A 406 11.16 -6.13 -10.51
C PHE A 406 10.47 -6.24 -11.87
N SER A 407 9.37 -6.97 -11.90
CA SER A 407 8.50 -7.06 -13.07
C SER A 407 7.10 -6.54 -12.81
N SER A 408 6.37 -6.36 -13.89
CA SER A 408 4.93 -6.20 -13.87
C SER A 408 4.34 -6.75 -15.16
N MET A 409 3.07 -7.13 -15.12
CA MET A 409 2.29 -7.41 -16.31
C MET A 409 1.06 -6.51 -16.37
N THR A 410 0.78 -5.96 -17.55
CA THR A 410 -0.44 -5.20 -17.83
C THR A 410 -1.17 -5.82 -19.03
N VAL A 411 -2.42 -6.22 -18.83
CA VAL A 411 -3.35 -6.63 -19.89
C VAL A 411 -4.44 -5.59 -20.02
N LYS A 412 -4.54 -4.91 -21.17
CA LYS A 412 -5.40 -3.72 -21.27
C LYS A 412 -6.06 -3.50 -22.63
N ASN A 413 -7.01 -2.57 -22.67
CA ASN A 413 -7.69 -2.11 -23.90
C ASN A 413 -8.39 -3.25 -24.67
N GLY A 414 -9.06 -4.16 -23.97
CA GLY A 414 -9.81 -5.27 -24.57
C GLY A 414 -8.97 -6.43 -25.08
N ALA A 415 -7.68 -6.49 -24.75
CA ALA A 415 -6.84 -7.65 -25.01
C ALA A 415 -7.07 -8.76 -23.98
N SER A 416 -6.76 -10.00 -24.35
CA SER A 416 -6.79 -11.17 -23.48
C SER A 416 -5.41 -11.82 -23.37
N LEU A 417 -5.08 -12.28 -22.16
CA LEU A 417 -4.03 -13.29 -21.94
C LEU A 417 -4.71 -14.55 -21.40
N THR A 418 -4.64 -15.63 -22.17
CA THR A 418 -5.16 -16.94 -21.76
C THR A 418 -4.00 -17.88 -21.42
N LEU A 419 -3.94 -18.34 -20.17
CA LEU A 419 -3.03 -19.40 -19.73
C LEU A 419 -3.81 -20.72 -19.76
N ASP A 420 -3.59 -21.51 -20.81
CA ASP A 420 -4.20 -22.82 -21.01
C ASP A 420 -3.18 -23.92 -20.68
N THR A 421 -3.30 -24.48 -19.48
CA THR A 421 -2.35 -25.48 -18.99
C THR A 421 -2.81 -26.89 -19.39
N LEU A 422 -2.31 -27.39 -20.51
CA LEU A 422 -2.62 -28.72 -21.04
C LEU A 422 -1.80 -29.84 -20.35
N LEU A 423 -2.45 -31.01 -20.22
CA LEU A 423 -1.90 -32.39 -20.22
C LEU A 423 -0.67 -32.81 -19.37
N ALA A 424 -0.06 -31.96 -18.55
CA ALA A 424 0.93 -32.45 -17.60
C ALA A 424 0.28 -33.41 -16.58
N GLU A 425 0.91 -34.56 -16.33
CA GLU A 425 0.39 -35.58 -15.40
C GLU A 425 0.24 -35.06 -13.96
N ASP A 426 1.03 -34.07 -13.57
CA ASP A 426 0.97 -33.37 -12.28
C ASP A 426 0.14 -32.07 -12.33
N GLY A 427 -0.33 -31.67 -13.51
CA GLY A 427 -0.97 -30.39 -13.84
C GLY A 427 -0.02 -29.20 -13.72
N THR A 428 -0.02 -28.29 -14.69
CA THR A 428 0.93 -27.16 -14.66
C THR A 428 0.39 -25.96 -13.90
N TRP A 429 1.31 -25.27 -13.23
CA TRP A 429 1.00 -24.19 -12.33
C TRP A 429 1.16 -22.83 -12.97
N THR A 430 0.41 -21.86 -12.47
CA THR A 430 0.69 -20.45 -12.74
C THR A 430 1.23 -19.85 -11.46
N ARG A 431 2.54 -19.59 -11.41
CA ARG A 431 3.20 -18.96 -10.26
C ARG A 431 3.44 -17.50 -10.56
N TRP A 432 3.02 -16.65 -9.64
CA TRP A 432 2.99 -15.22 -9.86
C TRP A 432 3.45 -14.49 -8.63
N VAL A 433 4.66 -13.93 -8.70
CA VAL A 433 5.27 -13.18 -7.59
C VAL A 433 5.53 -11.73 -7.98
N GLU A 434 4.73 -11.17 -8.89
CA GLU A 434 4.95 -9.83 -9.46
C GLU A 434 3.63 -9.07 -9.60
N ASP A 435 3.67 -7.78 -9.93
CA ASP A 435 2.42 -7.03 -10.10
C ASP A 435 1.65 -7.45 -11.35
N LEU A 436 0.33 -7.50 -11.24
CA LEU A 436 -0.59 -7.68 -12.36
C LEU A 436 -1.56 -6.50 -12.42
N THR A 437 -1.73 -5.90 -13.58
CA THR A 437 -2.79 -4.93 -13.86
C THR A 437 -3.64 -5.43 -15.03
N VAL A 438 -4.93 -5.65 -14.78
CA VAL A 438 -5.92 -5.93 -15.82
C VAL A 438 -6.80 -4.69 -15.97
N ASP A 439 -6.54 -3.90 -17.00
CA ASP A 439 -7.12 -2.56 -17.23
C ASP A 439 -8.02 -2.56 -18.48
N GLY A 440 -9.28 -2.94 -18.29
CA GLY A 440 -10.21 -3.15 -19.40
C GLY A 440 -9.82 -4.31 -20.34
N GLY A 441 -8.86 -5.15 -19.94
CA GLY A 441 -8.50 -6.41 -20.60
C GLY A 441 -9.07 -7.65 -19.91
N THR A 442 -8.62 -8.83 -20.30
CA THR A 442 -8.98 -10.10 -19.64
C THR A 442 -7.72 -10.92 -19.36
N PHE A 443 -7.52 -11.31 -18.10
CA PHE A 443 -6.58 -12.35 -17.74
C PHE A 443 -7.39 -13.62 -17.48
N ARG A 444 -7.16 -14.67 -18.25
CA ARG A 444 -7.89 -15.92 -18.17
C ARG A 444 -6.93 -17.06 -17.88
N ARG A 445 -7.26 -17.91 -16.92
CA ARG A 445 -6.62 -19.20 -16.72
C ARG A 445 -7.63 -20.30 -16.97
N VAL A 446 -7.29 -21.23 -17.85
CA VAL A 446 -8.16 -22.34 -18.26
C VAL A 446 -7.50 -23.67 -17.89
N LYS A 447 -8.29 -24.62 -17.39
CA LYS A 447 -7.90 -26.01 -17.21
C LYS A 447 -8.57 -26.88 -18.29
N THR A 448 -7.90 -27.08 -19.43
CA THR A 448 -8.40 -28.00 -20.46
C THR A 448 -7.78 -29.40 -20.29
N GLY A 449 -8.40 -30.28 -19.49
CA GLY A 449 -7.90 -31.67 -19.38
C GLY A 449 -8.60 -32.52 -18.33
N ALA A 450 -8.91 -33.78 -18.68
CA ALA A 450 -9.54 -34.77 -17.80
C ALA A 450 -8.52 -35.56 -16.93
N GLY A 451 -7.30 -35.04 -16.76
CA GLY A 451 -6.24 -35.68 -15.98
C GLY A 451 -6.50 -35.55 -14.48
N VAL A 452 -6.24 -36.63 -13.75
CA VAL A 452 -6.43 -36.78 -12.28
C VAL A 452 -5.33 -36.11 -11.44
N GLY A 453 -4.59 -35.15 -12.04
CA GLY A 453 -3.35 -34.59 -11.49
C GLY A 453 -3.55 -33.29 -10.69
N ASN A 454 -2.65 -33.08 -9.71
CA ASN A 454 -2.65 -32.06 -8.65
C ASN A 454 -2.31 -30.63 -9.09
N GLY A 455 -2.52 -30.28 -10.35
CA GLY A 455 -2.15 -28.96 -10.86
C GLY A 455 -3.35 -28.25 -11.47
N GLY A 456 -3.31 -26.92 -11.43
CA GLY A 456 -4.53 -26.15 -11.64
C GLY A 456 -4.62 -24.84 -10.86
N ALA A 457 -3.69 -24.56 -9.95
CA ALA A 457 -3.76 -23.34 -9.16
C ALA A 457 -3.10 -22.15 -9.87
N PHE A 458 -3.76 -21.00 -9.78
CA PHE A 458 -3.14 -19.70 -9.93
C PHE A 458 -2.64 -19.26 -8.56
N ILE A 459 -1.32 -19.17 -8.38
CA ILE A 459 -0.69 -18.83 -7.09
C ILE A 459 -0.15 -17.41 -7.15
N LEU A 460 -0.54 -16.59 -6.17
CA LEU A 460 0.05 -15.29 -5.86
C LEU A 460 1.00 -15.44 -4.66
N GLY A 461 2.29 -15.17 -4.85
CA GLY A 461 3.29 -15.15 -3.77
C GLY A 461 3.94 -16.49 -3.39
N GLY A 462 3.36 -17.66 -3.68
CA GLY A 462 3.87 -18.95 -3.18
C GLY A 462 5.02 -19.64 -3.95
N PHE A 463 5.82 -20.45 -3.25
CA PHE A 463 6.92 -21.33 -3.71
C PHE A 463 8.13 -20.66 -4.40
N ALA A 464 8.09 -19.34 -4.54
CA ALA A 464 9.16 -18.47 -5.03
C ALA A 464 8.93 -17.02 -4.57
N GLY A 465 8.10 -16.83 -3.54
CA GLY A 465 7.94 -15.54 -2.91
C GLY A 465 9.21 -15.20 -2.17
N GLU A 466 9.45 -13.91 -1.98
CA GLU A 466 10.58 -13.46 -1.19
C GLU A 466 10.06 -12.88 0.13
N PRO A 467 10.82 -12.99 1.23
CA PRO A 467 10.44 -12.38 2.49
C PRO A 467 10.14 -10.88 2.35
N GLY A 468 9.03 -10.46 2.95
CA GLY A 468 8.51 -9.10 2.89
C GLY A 468 7.96 -8.67 1.54
N GLN A 469 7.91 -9.55 0.53
CA GLN A 469 7.55 -9.16 -0.82
C GLN A 469 6.11 -8.65 -0.93
N GLU A 470 5.95 -7.51 -1.58
CA GLU A 470 4.65 -6.93 -1.92
C GLU A 470 4.24 -7.29 -3.35
N ILE A 471 3.03 -7.84 -3.49
CA ILE A 471 2.42 -8.23 -4.76
C ILE A 471 1.09 -7.50 -4.93
N ASN A 472 0.99 -6.70 -5.99
CA ASN A 472 -0.20 -5.91 -6.27
C ASN A 472 -0.93 -6.42 -7.52
N ILE A 473 -2.17 -6.87 -7.33
CA ILE A 473 -3.09 -7.24 -8.42
C ILE A 473 -4.15 -6.16 -8.54
N LYS A 474 -4.28 -5.55 -9.72
CA LYS A 474 -5.25 -4.49 -9.99
C LYS A 474 -6.21 -4.96 -11.08
N VAL A 475 -7.50 -4.95 -10.79
CA VAL A 475 -8.57 -5.27 -11.77
C VAL A 475 -9.42 -4.02 -11.92
N VAL A 476 -9.16 -3.27 -13.01
CA VAL A 476 -9.66 -1.90 -13.17
C VAL A 476 -10.33 -1.67 -14.52
N ASN A 477 -11.19 -0.65 -14.58
CA ASN A 477 -11.80 -0.14 -15.83
C ASN A 477 -12.46 -1.20 -16.73
N GLY A 478 -13.22 -2.12 -16.13
CA GLY A 478 -13.86 -3.23 -16.83
C GLY A 478 -12.95 -4.45 -17.03
N GLY A 479 -11.76 -4.44 -16.45
CA GLY A 479 -10.83 -5.56 -16.46
C GLY A 479 -11.42 -6.82 -15.82
N LYS A 480 -10.98 -7.98 -16.30
CA LYS A 480 -11.50 -9.28 -15.85
C LYS A 480 -10.38 -10.25 -15.49
N ILE A 481 -10.51 -10.91 -14.35
CA ILE A 481 -9.78 -12.13 -14.04
C ILE A 481 -10.78 -13.28 -14.09
N GLU A 482 -10.51 -14.28 -14.93
CA GLU A 482 -11.31 -15.49 -15.07
C GLU A 482 -10.40 -16.69 -14.76
N ASN A 483 -10.78 -17.54 -13.80
CA ASN A 483 -10.00 -18.71 -13.43
C ASN A 483 -10.89 -19.94 -13.36
N ASP A 484 -10.61 -20.93 -14.20
CA ASP A 484 -11.29 -22.23 -14.21
C ASP A 484 -10.66 -23.23 -13.21
N GLY A 485 -9.90 -22.75 -12.23
CA GLY A 485 -9.25 -23.54 -11.19
C GLY A 485 -9.20 -22.77 -9.87
N GLN A 486 -8.32 -23.18 -8.96
CA GLN A 486 -8.19 -22.51 -7.66
C GLN A 486 -7.31 -21.26 -7.75
N LEU A 487 -7.63 -20.21 -7.00
CA LEU A 487 -6.78 -19.05 -6.76
C LEU A 487 -6.18 -19.13 -5.35
N TRP A 488 -4.86 -19.23 -5.27
CA TRP A 488 -4.14 -19.30 -4.01
C TRP A 488 -3.41 -17.99 -3.77
N VAL A 489 -3.54 -17.43 -2.58
CA VAL A 489 -2.94 -16.16 -2.18
C VAL A 489 -2.07 -16.38 -0.95
N GLY A 490 -0.77 -16.15 -1.08
CA GLY A 490 0.24 -16.51 -0.09
C GLY A 490 0.99 -17.81 -0.43
N SER A 491 1.84 -18.26 0.48
CA SER A 491 2.71 -19.42 0.24
C SER A 491 2.31 -20.67 1.04
N ALA A 492 2.63 -21.83 0.44
CA ALA A 492 2.67 -23.15 1.08
C ALA A 492 4.11 -23.70 1.18
N GLY A 493 5.12 -22.84 1.02
CA GLY A 493 6.55 -23.15 1.18
C GLY A 493 6.99 -23.02 2.64
N GLY A 494 8.03 -23.76 3.03
CA GLY A 494 8.56 -23.83 4.39
C GLY A 494 9.19 -22.52 4.89
N ASP A 495 10.19 -22.64 5.77
CA ASP A 495 10.83 -21.57 6.55
C ASP A 495 11.45 -20.38 5.75
N ASP A 496 11.10 -20.12 4.48
CA ASP A 496 11.70 -19.10 3.61
C ASP A 496 10.70 -18.02 3.09
N ASP A 497 9.39 -18.13 3.35
CA ASP A 497 8.34 -17.24 2.78
C ASP A 497 7.66 -16.30 3.81
N TYR A 498 8.43 -15.53 4.59
CA TYR A 498 7.89 -14.67 5.66
C TYR A 498 7.35 -13.32 5.18
N GLY A 499 6.20 -12.86 5.68
CA GLY A 499 5.78 -11.47 5.55
C GLY A 499 5.35 -11.03 4.14
N ILE A 500 4.96 -11.96 3.27
CA ILE A 500 4.44 -11.63 1.93
C ILE A 500 3.15 -10.82 2.07
N GLU A 501 3.09 -9.68 1.39
CA GLU A 501 1.89 -8.85 1.31
C GLU A 501 1.23 -8.97 -0.08
N ASN A 502 0.02 -9.52 -0.13
CA ASN A 502 -0.78 -9.57 -1.36
C ASN A 502 -1.94 -8.56 -1.27
N THR A 503 -1.99 -7.64 -2.23
CA THR A 503 -3.09 -6.68 -2.36
C THR A 503 -3.80 -6.85 -3.70
N ILE A 504 -5.08 -7.22 -3.66
CA ILE A 504 -5.98 -7.25 -4.80
C ILE A 504 -6.86 -6.00 -4.75
N THR A 505 -6.69 -5.08 -5.70
CA THR A 505 -7.52 -3.89 -5.85
C THR A 505 -8.54 -4.08 -6.96
N VAL A 506 -9.82 -3.86 -6.66
CA VAL A 506 -10.91 -3.92 -7.65
C VAL A 506 -11.56 -2.55 -7.79
N ASN A 507 -11.57 -2.02 -9.02
CA ASN A 507 -12.24 -0.75 -9.33
C ASN A 507 -12.85 -0.78 -10.74
N ASN A 508 -14.16 -0.95 -10.82
CA ASN A 508 -14.89 -1.30 -12.03
C ASN A 508 -14.47 -2.65 -12.63
N GLY A 509 -13.91 -3.57 -11.83
CA GLY A 509 -13.38 -4.85 -12.29
C GLY A 509 -14.25 -6.05 -11.90
N THR A 510 -14.02 -7.20 -12.55
CA THR A 510 -14.64 -8.47 -12.17
C THR A 510 -13.61 -9.58 -12.00
N ILE A 511 -13.73 -10.33 -10.91
CA ILE A 511 -13.00 -11.58 -10.70
C ILE A 511 -14.03 -12.71 -10.68
N ASP A 512 -13.89 -13.68 -11.58
CA ASP A 512 -14.77 -14.83 -11.72
C ASP A 512 -13.96 -16.11 -11.55
N LEU A 513 -14.25 -16.85 -10.47
CA LEU A 513 -13.57 -18.07 -10.08
C LEU A 513 -14.49 -19.30 -10.18
N THR A 514 -15.60 -19.20 -10.92
CA THR A 514 -16.68 -20.21 -10.94
C THR A 514 -16.44 -21.40 -11.87
N GLY A 515 -15.25 -21.52 -12.46
CA GLY A 515 -14.92 -22.64 -13.34
C GLY A 515 -14.22 -23.81 -12.63
N GLY A 516 -14.05 -23.73 -11.29
CA GLY A 516 -13.07 -24.49 -10.49
C GLY A 516 -13.36 -25.97 -10.19
N ASP A 517 -14.55 -26.48 -10.47
CA ASP A 517 -15.04 -27.78 -9.95
C ASP A 517 -14.43 -29.05 -10.58
N SER A 518 -13.29 -28.95 -11.26
CA SER A 518 -12.70 -30.09 -12.00
C SER A 518 -11.43 -30.64 -11.35
N GLY A 519 -11.51 -30.97 -10.05
CA GLY A 519 -10.78 -32.09 -9.47
C GLY A 519 -9.72 -31.73 -8.41
N ASN A 520 -9.75 -32.54 -7.35
CA ASN A 520 -8.81 -32.64 -6.22
C ASN A 520 -7.37 -32.23 -6.58
N ILE A 521 -6.99 -31.05 -6.09
CA ILE A 521 -5.59 -30.59 -6.08
C ILE A 521 -4.96 -31.17 -4.79
N ASP A 522 -4.50 -32.43 -4.84
CA ASP A 522 -3.87 -33.15 -3.71
C ASP A 522 -2.39 -32.80 -3.61
N LEU A 523 -2.08 -31.53 -3.36
CA LEU A 523 -0.70 -31.04 -3.34
C LEU A 523 0.14 -31.52 -2.17
N LEU A 524 -0.50 -32.08 -1.16
CA LEU A 524 0.13 -32.41 0.12
C LEU A 524 -0.41 -33.73 0.66
N GLU A 525 -0.49 -34.76 -0.19
CA GLU A 525 -0.90 -36.15 0.12
C GLU A 525 -1.72 -36.28 1.42
N GLY A 526 -2.94 -35.74 1.43
CA GLY A 526 -3.85 -35.81 2.58
C GLY A 526 -3.77 -34.70 3.65
N ALA A 527 -3.10 -33.57 3.41
CA ALA A 527 -3.12 -32.42 4.32
C ALA A 527 -4.48 -31.71 4.36
N PHE A 528 -5.23 -31.76 3.27
CA PHE A 528 -6.65 -31.48 3.28
C PHE A 528 -7.40 -32.81 3.36
N GLY A 529 -8.36 -32.94 4.28
CA GLY A 529 -9.27 -34.08 4.27
C GLY A 529 -9.91 -34.21 2.88
N ALA A 530 -10.10 -35.44 2.40
CA ALA A 530 -10.66 -35.69 1.06
C ALA A 530 -11.95 -34.87 0.83
N GLY A 531 -11.96 -34.02 -0.22
CA GLY A 531 -13.13 -33.23 -0.64
C GLY A 531 -13.09 -31.73 -0.36
N VAL A 532 -11.93 -31.16 -0.03
CA VAL A 532 -11.74 -29.69 0.12
C VAL A 532 -11.22 -29.10 -1.18
N GLU A 533 -12.06 -28.32 -1.87
CA GLU A 533 -11.71 -27.67 -3.13
C GLU A 533 -12.17 -26.20 -3.06
N PRO A 534 -11.35 -25.25 -2.56
CA PRO A 534 -11.70 -23.83 -2.58
C PRO A 534 -11.56 -23.21 -3.97
N ASP A 535 -12.44 -22.27 -4.33
CA ASP A 535 -12.21 -21.38 -5.48
C ASP A 535 -11.10 -20.38 -5.18
N MET A 536 -11.07 -19.89 -3.94
CA MET A 536 -10.05 -18.97 -3.44
C MET A 536 -9.55 -19.38 -2.06
N LEU A 537 -8.24 -19.35 -1.87
CA LEU A 537 -7.59 -19.74 -0.62
C LEU A 537 -6.54 -18.71 -0.21
N PHE A 538 -6.67 -18.20 1.02
CA PHE A 538 -5.65 -17.34 1.66
C PHE A 538 -4.78 -18.15 2.61
N TRP A 539 -3.47 -18.01 2.48
CA TRP A 539 -2.49 -18.76 3.24
C TRP A 539 -1.74 -17.89 4.24
N TYR A 540 -1.71 -18.32 5.50
CA TYR A 540 -0.88 -17.73 6.55
C TYR A 540 0.06 -18.80 7.10
N GLY A 541 1.37 -18.59 6.97
CA GLY A 541 2.37 -19.47 7.53
C GLY A 541 2.55 -19.25 9.03
N ARG A 542 3.13 -20.27 9.67
CA ARG A 542 3.65 -20.20 11.03
C ARG A 542 5.05 -20.76 11.11
N ASP A 543 5.86 -20.22 12.02
CA ASP A 543 7.19 -20.76 12.30
C ASP A 543 7.11 -22.06 13.13
N GLY A 544 8.28 -22.67 13.36
CA GLY A 544 8.48 -23.84 14.24
C GLY A 544 7.85 -23.73 15.64
N GLU A 545 7.55 -22.51 16.11
CA GLU A 545 6.99 -22.20 17.42
C GLU A 545 5.51 -21.81 17.37
N GLY A 546 4.90 -21.78 16.18
CA GLY A 546 3.49 -21.44 15.95
C GLY A 546 3.22 -19.94 15.84
N THR A 547 4.25 -19.10 15.71
CA THR A 547 4.14 -17.65 15.52
C THR A 547 3.78 -17.34 14.08
N ALA A 548 2.87 -16.39 13.85
CA ALA A 548 2.52 -15.96 12.50
C ALA A 548 3.71 -15.31 11.80
N LEU A 549 3.89 -15.61 10.52
CA LEU A 549 5.02 -15.16 9.72
C LEU A 549 4.84 -13.74 9.16
N GLY A 550 3.76 -13.06 9.54
CA GLY A 550 3.51 -11.65 9.20
C GLY A 550 2.87 -11.43 7.84
N GLU A 551 2.41 -12.48 7.15
CA GLU A 551 1.76 -12.33 5.85
C GLU A 551 0.47 -11.52 5.97
N LYS A 552 0.21 -10.75 4.91
CA LYS A 552 -0.96 -9.88 4.85
C LYS A 552 -1.63 -10.03 3.50
N HIS A 553 -2.91 -10.36 3.54
CA HIS A 553 -3.72 -10.48 2.33
C HIS A 553 -4.87 -9.49 2.40
N THR A 554 -5.04 -8.71 1.35
CA THR A 554 -6.10 -7.70 1.28
C THR A 554 -6.77 -7.73 -0.10
N ILE A 555 -8.10 -7.72 -0.10
CA ILE A 555 -8.94 -7.38 -1.24
C ILE A 555 -9.57 -6.02 -0.93
N ASN A 556 -9.20 -4.99 -1.69
CA ASN A 556 -9.72 -3.64 -1.51
C ASN A 556 -10.54 -3.20 -2.73
N PHE A 557 -11.83 -2.95 -2.51
CA PHE A 557 -12.68 -2.30 -3.51
C PHE A 557 -12.54 -0.79 -3.38
N THR A 558 -12.18 -0.12 -4.47
CA THR A 558 -12.09 1.35 -4.54
C THR A 558 -13.14 1.97 -5.45
N GLY A 559 -13.98 1.15 -6.06
CA GLY A 559 -15.14 1.53 -6.85
C GLY A 559 -16.09 0.35 -6.99
N SER A 560 -16.95 0.39 -8.01
CA SER A 560 -17.84 -0.73 -8.33
C SER A 560 -17.03 -1.97 -8.71
N GLY A 561 -17.67 -3.14 -8.74
CA GLY A 561 -17.00 -4.38 -9.14
C GLY A 561 -17.58 -5.59 -8.44
N SER A 562 -17.08 -6.77 -8.78
CA SER A 562 -17.54 -8.00 -8.16
C SER A 562 -16.50 -9.10 -8.10
N ILE A 563 -16.63 -9.96 -7.10
CA ILE A 563 -15.97 -11.26 -7.02
C ILE A 563 -17.05 -12.33 -7.02
N THR A 564 -16.89 -13.36 -7.83
CA THR A 564 -17.82 -14.48 -7.91
C THR A 564 -17.05 -15.78 -7.69
N VAL A 565 -17.53 -16.57 -6.75
CA VAL A 565 -17.09 -17.95 -6.47
C VAL A 565 -18.30 -18.86 -6.61
N ASP A 566 -18.11 -20.15 -6.79
CA ASP A 566 -19.19 -21.13 -6.80
C ASP A 566 -19.35 -21.77 -5.41
N HIS A 567 -19.90 -22.98 -5.34
CA HIS A 567 -20.11 -23.72 -4.10
C HIS A 567 -18.82 -24.13 -3.38
N SER A 568 -17.70 -24.18 -4.10
CA SER A 568 -16.34 -24.44 -3.61
C SER A 568 -15.85 -23.31 -2.69
N GLY A 569 -16.23 -22.07 -2.99
CA GLY A 569 -16.22 -20.96 -2.05
C GLY A 569 -14.82 -20.44 -1.68
N ILE A 570 -14.72 -19.74 -0.55
CA ILE A 570 -13.49 -19.08 -0.09
C ILE A 570 -13.02 -19.70 1.22
N TRP A 571 -11.72 -19.89 1.34
CA TRP A 571 -11.10 -20.51 2.50
C TRP A 571 -9.94 -19.67 3.03
N ILE A 572 -9.71 -19.81 4.34
CA ILE A 572 -8.55 -19.24 5.03
C ILE A 572 -7.79 -20.38 5.69
N GLY A 573 -6.57 -20.61 5.23
CA GLY A 573 -5.66 -21.63 5.72
C GLY A 573 -4.56 -21.07 6.60
N THR A 574 -4.20 -21.82 7.63
CA THR A 574 -2.94 -21.70 8.35
C THR A 574 -2.11 -22.93 8.04
N MET A 575 -0.84 -22.73 7.68
CA MET A 575 0.11 -23.81 7.52
C MET A 575 1.03 -23.86 8.75
N GLU A 576 1.12 -25.04 9.35
CA GLU A 576 2.05 -25.31 10.44
C GLU A 576 3.44 -25.68 9.86
N PRO A 577 4.52 -25.51 10.63
CA PRO A 577 5.89 -25.85 10.21
C PRO A 577 6.09 -27.33 9.82
N ASP A 578 5.20 -28.24 10.24
CA ASP A 578 5.19 -29.63 9.79
C ASP A 578 4.43 -29.86 8.47
N PHE A 579 4.09 -28.77 7.76
CA PHE A 579 3.27 -28.71 6.56
C PHE A 579 1.84 -29.23 6.75
N SER A 580 1.38 -29.43 7.99
CA SER A 580 -0.03 -29.66 8.26
C SER A 580 -0.83 -28.39 8.06
N ILE A 581 -2.05 -28.53 7.57
CA ILE A 581 -2.90 -27.41 7.20
C ILE A 581 -4.17 -27.44 8.04
N THR A 582 -4.52 -26.27 8.59
CA THR A 582 -5.85 -26.02 9.13
C THR A 582 -6.50 -24.94 8.30
N ALA A 583 -7.55 -25.28 7.56
CA ALA A 583 -8.29 -24.30 6.77
C ALA A 583 -9.78 -24.30 7.13
N VAL A 584 -10.40 -23.13 7.02
CA VAL A 584 -11.83 -22.92 7.32
C VAL A 584 -12.49 -22.18 6.16
N HIS A 585 -13.75 -22.54 5.86
CA HIS A 585 -14.59 -21.75 4.98
C HIS A 585 -14.76 -20.33 5.55
N ALA A 586 -14.78 -19.35 4.65
CA ALA A 586 -14.99 -17.95 4.97
C ALA A 586 -16.03 -17.32 4.03
N SER A 587 -17.06 -16.72 4.63
CA SER A 587 -18.00 -15.81 3.97
C SER A 587 -17.35 -14.46 3.69
N TYR A 588 -17.95 -13.65 2.81
CA TYR A 588 -17.48 -12.29 2.57
C TYR A 588 -17.57 -11.41 3.83
N GLU A 589 -18.59 -11.60 4.68
CA GLU A 589 -18.73 -10.92 5.97
C GLU A 589 -17.61 -11.28 6.96
N GLU A 590 -17.13 -12.53 6.95
CA GLU A 590 -16.01 -12.96 7.78
C GLU A 590 -14.68 -12.38 7.28
N LEU A 591 -14.46 -12.35 5.95
CA LEU A 591 -13.31 -11.67 5.35
C LEU A 591 -13.29 -10.18 5.71
N TRP A 592 -14.45 -9.53 5.69
CA TRP A 592 -14.61 -8.14 6.12
C TRP A 592 -14.25 -7.93 7.58
N THR A 593 -14.74 -8.81 8.46
CA THR A 593 -14.46 -8.75 9.90
C THR A 593 -12.98 -8.98 10.22
N ARG A 594 -12.30 -9.80 9.41
CA ARG A 594 -10.86 -10.07 9.52
C ARG A 594 -9.99 -8.98 8.89
N GLY A 595 -10.57 -8.00 8.22
CA GLY A 595 -9.83 -6.95 7.52
C GLY A 595 -9.21 -7.37 6.18
N ILE A 596 -9.45 -8.61 5.73
CA ILE A 596 -9.01 -9.11 4.42
C ILE A 596 -9.83 -8.41 3.33
N LEU A 597 -11.15 -8.37 3.47
CA LEU A 597 -12.02 -7.63 2.54
C LEU A 597 -12.21 -6.20 3.02
N GLN A 598 -11.99 -5.25 2.12
CA GLN A 598 -12.01 -3.81 2.41
C GLN A 598 -12.75 -3.01 1.33
N ALA A 599 -13.25 -1.84 1.73
CA ALA A 599 -13.81 -0.82 0.86
C ALA A 599 -13.12 0.51 1.14
N ASN A 600 -12.36 1.04 0.19
CA ASN A 600 -11.52 2.24 0.37
C ASN A 600 -10.64 2.16 1.63
N GLY A 601 -10.03 0.99 1.87
CA GLY A 601 -9.18 0.75 3.05
C GLY A 601 -9.93 0.54 4.38
N LYS A 602 -11.27 0.59 4.37
CA LYS A 602 -12.10 0.34 5.55
C LYS A 602 -12.55 -1.10 5.63
N SER A 603 -12.76 -1.62 6.84
CA SER A 603 -13.17 -3.01 7.08
C SER A 603 -13.97 -3.15 8.38
N GLY A 604 -14.28 -4.39 8.79
CA GLY A 604 -14.89 -4.63 10.09
C GLY A 604 -13.99 -4.21 11.25
N LEU A 605 -12.66 -4.17 11.05
CA LEU A 605 -11.70 -3.70 12.06
C LEU A 605 -11.78 -2.19 12.30
N THR A 606 -12.26 -1.41 11.32
CA THR A 606 -12.47 0.04 11.49
C THR A 606 -13.83 0.38 12.11
N GLY A 607 -14.65 -0.63 12.43
CA GLY A 607 -16.01 -0.47 12.97
C GLY A 607 -17.06 -0.19 11.89
N ASP A 608 -16.70 -0.29 10.61
CA ASP A 608 -17.60 -0.07 9.48
C ASP A 608 -18.53 -1.28 9.26
N THR A 609 -19.73 -1.02 8.73
CA THR A 609 -20.75 -2.06 8.49
C THR A 609 -20.69 -2.57 7.05
N PHE A 610 -20.48 -3.88 6.89
CA PHE A 610 -20.37 -4.58 5.60
C PHE A 610 -21.46 -4.17 4.59
N GLY A 611 -22.74 -4.23 4.96
CA GLY A 611 -23.87 -3.93 4.08
C GLY A 611 -23.97 -2.49 3.57
N THR A 612 -23.13 -1.58 4.08
CA THR A 612 -22.98 -0.21 3.54
C THR A 612 -22.21 -0.22 2.22
N TYR A 613 -21.25 -1.12 2.10
CA TYR A 613 -20.29 -1.15 1.00
C TYR A 613 -20.51 -2.32 0.04
N PHE A 614 -21.18 -3.38 0.50
CA PHE A 614 -21.31 -4.61 -0.26
C PHE A 614 -22.72 -5.18 -0.21
N SER A 615 -23.07 -5.87 -1.29
CA SER A 615 -24.20 -6.78 -1.34
C SER A 615 -23.72 -8.16 -1.79
N VAL A 616 -24.40 -9.19 -1.31
CA VAL A 616 -24.09 -10.58 -1.63
C VAL A 616 -25.33 -11.24 -2.23
N SER A 617 -25.15 -12.04 -3.28
CA SER A 617 -26.17 -12.90 -3.87
C SER A 617 -25.66 -14.33 -4.02
N GLY A 618 -26.57 -15.30 -4.10
CA GLY A 618 -26.23 -16.72 -4.10
C GLY A 618 -26.26 -17.34 -2.69
N VAL A 619 -25.81 -18.58 -2.58
CA VAL A 619 -25.85 -19.34 -1.31
C VAL A 619 -24.43 -19.64 -0.86
N PHE A 620 -24.07 -19.17 0.33
CA PHE A 620 -22.86 -19.63 1.02
C PHE A 620 -23.14 -20.98 1.69
N ASP A 621 -22.47 -22.04 1.25
CA ASP A 621 -22.52 -23.34 1.92
C ASP A 621 -21.51 -23.37 3.08
N ALA A 622 -21.98 -22.96 4.26
CA ALA A 622 -21.17 -22.92 5.48
C ALA A 622 -20.86 -24.32 6.04
N ASP A 623 -21.58 -25.35 5.63
CA ASP A 623 -21.52 -26.68 6.26
C ASP A 623 -20.45 -27.58 5.63
N GLY A 624 -19.72 -27.09 4.61
CA GLY A 624 -18.69 -27.86 3.92
C GLY A 624 -19.23 -29.19 3.40
N ALA A 625 -20.52 -29.24 3.03
CA ALA A 625 -21.27 -30.45 2.71
C ALA A 625 -20.89 -31.05 1.34
N GLY A 626 -19.61 -30.93 0.94
CA GLY A 626 -19.00 -31.47 -0.25
C GLY A 626 -19.60 -30.96 -1.57
N PRO A 627 -18.86 -31.09 -2.67
CA PRO A 627 -19.39 -30.79 -3.98
C PRO A 627 -20.57 -31.73 -4.31
N GLY A 628 -21.78 -31.16 -4.46
CA GLY A 628 -22.93 -31.86 -5.06
C GLY A 628 -24.22 -32.04 -4.24
N THR A 629 -24.35 -31.51 -3.02
CA THR A 629 -25.63 -31.66 -2.26
C THR A 629 -26.59 -30.48 -2.46
N LEU A 630 -26.08 -29.29 -2.78
CA LEU A 630 -26.89 -28.13 -3.15
C LEU A 630 -26.48 -27.72 -4.55
N GLY A 631 -27.40 -27.76 -5.52
CA GLY A 631 -27.22 -27.09 -6.81
C GLY A 631 -27.26 -25.57 -6.62
N GLY A 632 -26.31 -25.05 -5.85
CA GLY A 632 -26.27 -23.69 -5.34
C GLY A 632 -25.89 -22.70 -6.42
N GLU A 633 -26.60 -21.58 -6.46
CA GLU A 633 -26.25 -20.44 -7.31
C GLU A 633 -24.89 -19.85 -6.88
N ASN A 634 -24.10 -19.36 -7.85
CA ASN A 634 -22.83 -18.70 -7.61
C ASN A 634 -22.90 -17.68 -6.47
N TYR A 635 -21.95 -17.74 -5.54
CA TYR A 635 -21.82 -16.84 -4.39
C TYR A 635 -21.04 -15.59 -4.79
N LYS A 636 -21.79 -14.51 -5.05
CA LYS A 636 -21.28 -13.28 -5.65
C LYS A 636 -21.27 -12.13 -4.67
N LEU A 637 -20.10 -11.53 -4.46
CA LEU A 637 -19.92 -10.23 -3.83
C LEU A 637 -20.02 -9.12 -4.88
N THR A 638 -20.83 -8.10 -4.62
CA THR A 638 -20.90 -6.89 -5.45
C THR A 638 -20.65 -5.66 -4.60
N SER A 639 -19.67 -4.85 -5.01
CA SER A 639 -19.40 -3.53 -4.41
C SER A 639 -20.54 -2.57 -4.74
N LEU A 640 -21.01 -1.87 -3.70
CA LEU A 640 -22.00 -0.80 -3.77
C LEU A 640 -21.33 0.58 -3.95
N LEU A 641 -20.01 0.64 -3.94
CA LEU A 641 -19.28 1.86 -4.29
C LEU A 641 -19.59 2.21 -5.74
N SER A 642 -19.94 3.47 -6.00
CA SER A 642 -19.96 3.98 -7.37
C SER A 642 -18.53 4.12 -7.86
N THR A 643 -18.26 3.71 -9.10
CA THR A 643 -17.14 4.27 -9.84
C THR A 643 -17.37 5.78 -9.89
N GLY A 644 -16.48 6.57 -9.29
CA GLY A 644 -16.51 8.02 -9.48
C GLY A 644 -16.60 8.31 -10.97
N THR A 645 -17.46 9.25 -11.37
CA THR A 645 -17.64 9.52 -12.80
C THR A 645 -16.33 10.07 -13.33
N ALA A 646 -15.80 9.57 -14.45
CA ALA A 646 -14.50 10.04 -14.91
C ALA A 646 -14.56 11.56 -15.19
N GLY A 647 -13.74 12.35 -14.50
CA GLY A 647 -13.83 13.81 -14.56
C GLY A 647 -14.60 14.46 -13.40
N ASP A 648 -15.22 13.66 -12.53
CA ASP A 648 -15.75 14.04 -11.22
C ASP A 648 -14.57 14.15 -10.26
N PHE A 649 -13.95 15.33 -10.25
CA PHE A 649 -12.74 15.61 -9.50
C PHE A 649 -13.05 16.04 -8.06
N ASP A 650 -14.27 16.48 -7.74
CA ASP A 650 -14.68 16.75 -6.37
C ASP A 650 -15.42 15.59 -5.68
N ASN A 651 -15.71 14.51 -6.42
CA ASN A 651 -16.36 13.28 -5.99
C ASN A 651 -17.79 13.49 -5.47
N ASP A 652 -18.51 14.49 -5.98
CA ASP A 652 -19.89 14.74 -5.61
C ASP A 652 -20.91 13.90 -6.38
N GLY A 653 -20.44 13.11 -7.35
CA GLY A 653 -21.23 12.19 -8.14
C GLY A 653 -21.68 12.75 -9.48
N ASP A 654 -21.26 13.95 -9.88
CA ASP A 654 -21.42 14.44 -11.25
C ASP A 654 -20.13 15.05 -11.83
N VAL A 655 -20.17 15.43 -13.11
CA VAL A 655 -19.02 16.04 -13.81
C VAL A 655 -19.46 17.41 -14.30
N ASP A 656 -19.19 18.45 -13.53
CA ASP A 656 -19.71 19.77 -13.76
C ASP A 656 -18.63 20.87 -13.67
N GLY A 657 -19.05 22.12 -13.43
CA GLY A 657 -18.12 23.24 -13.34
C GLY A 657 -17.25 23.23 -12.07
N ALA A 658 -17.70 22.59 -11.00
CA ALA A 658 -16.96 22.44 -9.75
C ALA A 658 -15.74 21.54 -9.94
N ASP A 659 -15.88 20.44 -10.67
CA ASP A 659 -14.76 19.57 -11.04
C ASP A 659 -13.73 20.29 -11.88
N PHE A 660 -14.19 21.09 -12.85
CA PHE A 660 -13.29 21.91 -13.65
C PHE A 660 -12.45 22.83 -12.78
N LEU A 661 -13.04 23.42 -11.74
CA LEU A 661 -12.33 24.26 -10.78
C LEU A 661 -11.37 23.45 -9.92
N VAL A 662 -11.70 22.21 -9.56
CA VAL A 662 -10.78 21.30 -8.86
C VAL A 662 -9.59 20.97 -9.76
N TRP A 663 -9.79 20.60 -11.02
CA TRP A 663 -8.72 20.41 -12.00
C TRP A 663 -7.86 21.67 -12.17
N GLN A 664 -8.47 22.85 -12.32
CA GLN A 664 -7.73 24.11 -12.45
C GLN A 664 -6.88 24.46 -11.22
N ARG A 665 -7.22 23.91 -10.05
CA ARG A 665 -6.47 24.07 -8.80
C ARG A 665 -5.48 22.93 -8.55
N GLY A 666 -5.35 22.00 -9.51
CA GLY A 666 -4.46 20.86 -9.42
C GLY A 666 -4.97 19.71 -8.55
N GLY A 667 -6.28 19.67 -8.25
CA GLY A 667 -6.91 18.59 -7.46
C GLY A 667 -7.42 17.40 -8.27
N SER A 668 -7.03 17.28 -9.55
CA SER A 668 -7.35 16.12 -10.39
C SER A 668 -6.28 15.02 -10.27
N PRO A 669 -6.55 13.76 -10.68
CA PRO A 669 -5.62 12.64 -10.54
C PRO A 669 -4.22 12.85 -11.16
N SER A 670 -4.13 13.57 -12.27
CA SER A 670 -2.92 14.06 -12.91
C SER A 670 -2.98 15.60 -12.95
N PRO A 671 -2.53 16.29 -11.89
CA PRO A 671 -2.74 17.72 -11.68
C PRO A 671 -2.41 18.58 -12.91
N LEU A 672 -3.36 19.43 -13.33
CA LEU A 672 -3.24 20.35 -14.47
C LEU A 672 -2.91 19.68 -15.82
N SER A 673 -3.05 18.36 -15.92
CA SER A 673 -2.71 17.64 -17.15
C SER A 673 -3.73 17.89 -18.26
N PRO A 674 -3.30 17.93 -19.53
CA PRO A 674 -4.21 17.92 -20.67
C PRO A 674 -5.09 16.66 -20.74
N ALA A 675 -4.61 15.54 -20.18
CA ALA A 675 -5.34 14.28 -20.14
C ALA A 675 -6.58 14.39 -19.23
N ASP A 676 -6.43 14.88 -18.01
CA ASP A 676 -7.55 15.09 -17.09
C ASP A 676 -8.55 16.12 -17.61
N LEU A 677 -8.06 17.20 -18.25
CA LEU A 677 -8.93 18.15 -18.92
C LEU A 677 -9.75 17.48 -20.03
N ALA A 678 -9.14 16.58 -20.79
CA ALA A 678 -9.83 15.82 -21.83
C ALA A 678 -10.86 14.87 -21.21
N THR A 679 -10.52 14.21 -20.09
CA THR A 679 -11.43 13.35 -19.32
C THR A 679 -12.64 14.13 -18.82
N TRP A 680 -12.44 15.29 -18.19
CA TRP A 680 -13.54 16.16 -17.75
C TRP A 680 -14.40 16.62 -18.94
N LYS A 681 -13.80 17.11 -20.02
CA LYS A 681 -14.55 17.52 -21.23
C LYS A 681 -15.38 16.40 -21.83
N ALA A 682 -14.83 15.18 -21.82
CA ALA A 682 -15.51 14.01 -22.38
C ALA A 682 -16.74 13.60 -21.56
N ASN A 683 -16.76 13.93 -20.26
CA ASN A 683 -17.80 13.52 -19.33
C ASN A 683 -18.63 14.69 -18.78
N PHE A 684 -18.39 15.94 -19.17
CA PHE A 684 -19.14 17.09 -18.67
C PHE A 684 -20.66 16.93 -18.84
N GLY A 685 -21.38 17.05 -17.73
CA GLY A 685 -22.82 16.80 -17.60
C GLY A 685 -23.20 15.34 -17.35
N ALA A 686 -22.22 14.44 -17.19
CA ALA A 686 -22.46 13.08 -16.70
C ALA A 686 -22.73 13.11 -15.20
N SER A 687 -23.66 12.27 -14.74
CA SER A 687 -23.88 12.01 -13.32
C SER A 687 -23.81 10.50 -13.10
N ALA A 688 -23.24 10.08 -11.97
CA ALA A 688 -23.21 8.71 -11.55
C ALA A 688 -24.65 8.18 -11.57
N THR A 689 -24.93 7.29 -12.51
CA THR A 689 -26.27 6.69 -12.61
C THR A 689 -26.41 5.74 -11.44
N VAL A 690 -26.91 6.24 -10.31
CA VAL A 690 -27.25 5.41 -9.16
C VAL A 690 -28.34 4.46 -9.64
N ASN A 691 -27.97 3.21 -9.87
CA ASN A 691 -28.89 2.12 -10.15
C ASN A 691 -29.65 1.78 -8.87
N VAL A 692 -30.46 2.71 -8.37
CA VAL A 692 -31.44 2.39 -7.34
C VAL A 692 -32.48 1.54 -8.04
N GLY A 693 -32.37 0.22 -7.87
CA GLY A 693 -33.47 -0.71 -8.11
C GLY A 693 -34.62 -0.43 -7.15
N ALA A 694 -35.21 0.75 -7.23
CA ALA A 694 -36.49 1.06 -6.61
C ALA A 694 -37.55 0.55 -7.59
N ALA A 695 -38.23 -0.52 -7.21
CA ALA A 695 -39.54 -0.82 -7.77
C ALA A 695 -40.42 0.41 -7.57
N VAL A 696 -40.57 1.24 -8.59
CA VAL A 696 -41.54 2.33 -8.61
C VAL A 696 -42.91 1.67 -8.65
N GLY A 697 -43.44 1.37 -7.46
CA GLY A 697 -44.83 0.99 -7.30
C GLY A 697 -45.69 2.07 -7.93
N ALA A 698 -46.49 1.70 -8.92
CA ALA A 698 -47.41 2.60 -9.61
C ALA A 698 -48.23 3.38 -8.58
N VAL A 699 -47.99 4.69 -8.51
CA VAL A 699 -48.76 5.62 -7.69
C VAL A 699 -50.16 5.73 -8.33
N PRO A 700 -51.25 5.37 -7.63
CA PRO A 700 -52.60 5.56 -8.17
C PRO A 700 -52.91 7.06 -8.17
N GLU A 701 -53.08 7.68 -9.34
CA GLU A 701 -53.42 9.09 -9.46
C GLU A 701 -54.85 9.39 -8.93
N PRO A 702 -55.02 10.26 -7.91
CA PRO A 702 -56.32 10.55 -7.32
C PRO A 702 -57.03 11.79 -7.92
N THR A 703 -56.97 12.02 -9.24
CA THR A 703 -57.57 13.24 -9.85
C THR A 703 -58.37 13.03 -11.15
N ALA A 704 -58.33 11.84 -11.76
CA ALA A 704 -59.14 11.56 -12.97
C ALA A 704 -60.66 11.49 -12.66
N LEU A 705 -61.04 10.94 -11.50
CA LEU A 705 -62.46 10.85 -11.09
C LEU A 705 -63.07 12.22 -10.71
N ALA A 706 -62.28 13.11 -10.10
CA ALA A 706 -62.75 14.45 -9.74
C ALA A 706 -63.02 15.30 -10.99
N SER A 707 -62.14 15.19 -12.00
CA SER A 707 -62.28 15.90 -13.28
C SER A 707 -63.48 15.40 -14.09
N ALA A 708 -63.74 14.08 -14.08
CA ALA A 708 -64.91 13.48 -14.73
C ALA A 708 -66.24 13.88 -14.08
N MET A 709 -66.30 14.02 -12.75
CA MET A 709 -67.52 14.44 -12.06
C MET A 709 -67.85 15.92 -12.28
N VAL A 710 -66.85 16.81 -12.36
CA VAL A 710 -67.08 18.23 -12.70
C VAL A 710 -67.57 18.39 -14.15
N ALA A 711 -67.03 17.59 -15.08
CA ALA A 711 -67.48 17.59 -16.47
C ALA A 711 -68.94 17.10 -16.62
N LEU A 712 -69.36 16.10 -15.85
CA LEU A 712 -70.74 15.59 -15.85
C LEU A 712 -71.73 16.57 -15.21
N CYS A 713 -71.35 17.28 -14.16
CA CYS A 713 -72.18 18.34 -13.56
C CYS A 713 -72.34 19.56 -14.49
N GLY A 714 -71.32 19.91 -15.28
CA GLY A 714 -71.40 20.98 -16.28
C GLY A 714 -72.37 20.68 -17.43
N LEU A 715 -72.40 19.42 -17.90
CA LEU A 715 -73.30 18.98 -18.98
C LEU A 715 -74.77 18.89 -18.54
N GLY A 716 -75.04 18.62 -17.26
CA GLY A 716 -76.40 18.61 -16.69
C GLY A 716 -77.05 19.99 -16.62
N LEU A 717 -76.27 21.04 -16.29
CA LEU A 717 -76.76 22.42 -16.20
C LEU A 717 -76.94 23.09 -17.57
N TRP A 718 -76.30 22.58 -18.62
CA TRP A 718 -76.49 23.11 -19.98
C TRP A 718 -77.77 22.58 -20.65
N ARG A 719 -78.29 21.43 -20.21
CA ARG A 719 -79.55 20.85 -20.70
C ARG A 719 -80.81 21.44 -20.08
N SER A 720 -80.74 22.19 -18.96
CA SER A 720 -81.91 22.79 -18.31
C SER A 720 -82.23 24.22 -18.76
N ARG A 721 -81.54 24.74 -19.80
CA ARG A 721 -81.75 26.07 -20.39
C ARG A 721 -82.21 26.05 -21.87
N ARG A 722 -82.86 24.98 -22.32
CA ARG A 722 -83.58 24.96 -23.61
C ARG A 722 -85.03 24.57 -23.42
#